data_AF-A0A9E3U5B1-F1
#
_entry.id   AF-A0A9E3U5B1-F1
#
_cell.length_a   1.000
_cell.length_b   1.000
_cell.length_c   1.000
_cell.angle_alpha   90.00
_cell.angle_beta   90.00
_cell.angle_gamma   90.00
#
_symmetry.space_group_name_H-M   'P 1'
#
loop_
_entity.id
_entity.type
_entity.pdbx_description
1 polymer ?
#
loop_
_entity_poly.entity_id
_entity_poly.type
_entity_poly.pdbx_seq_one_letter_code
_entity_poly.pdbx_strand_id
1 'polypeptide(L)'
;MLKGSFLLAWAAALAAALVPACAIDTAPDGAKRTPPGEGPEIVFDTAHRPLPDIPQPNDVATFADPTSRTGRRISVSLEAPTRLERVARAGFNTLEGWGTFAPISVAFKPGKAAERLRERGEADPNATAIDLLDVAARTADYDPADDPFYLVDLKTGIPVALDMGKGNFPLALVDRDRYWLNDPRATEDTLLFETAEEAPGAPPGFYRADLDTDFDGVLDHPNVLRRAGRSARIEEVLSWYERESDTLILRPLVPLEEMREYAVVLTDRLRGLDGQPVRSPFESIHHAQQRAGAERVRAILSDPEKRAYYGDVAGSGLDHVAFVWTFTTQPVYDDMRILRDGLHGKGPFQRLASEFPPVATAFKAVGIAADPADEEPGQIDANPKCAPHKKTPYIVKASEAKETFSQLLQPALGLSAAEARRLEESLDNVDHFVIGSFDSPFFLGDPNAESPDGKFELDYRTGAGRIVRDAVQFWISVPKARGTAKQPFATTVWAHGTSLHADEIIIRAGYFAKHGLAMMGINMPGHGLYLDRGLESVAEAFLGQACLKPWVKALSTGRHRDLNGDGEPDSGGLLWTAHVFHSRDNIRQSVVDEMQATRVLRAFDGVRRDQDFNGDGILDLAGDFDADGVPDLGGPAVSITTSGNSFGGVLAMIHGAVDPNVTAAAPISGGGGLTDVATRSSLVPDSVLQQVFSPLIVALPASAVPMKNDLSQTQCTGDQRSVRFVVNDLIVSREVEIACLTPAELDRNKTVVLENGRNGERRCARVAPDGRFRVPIPADVGDRLDIQIYDAPDAVVSYKGCVPLPGAPAGRRIRTFEQPAAQQGNVGDASRTCEAAIARSNVSEEDARRGCAQYRDVFYPVGSPLVAPQEGLGLTRQSPDVRKLFALVQAGLDAGDPINFAPYYGLRAAPGVDGAPLPPRAVVAWNTTGDPMVPAGTGYAFARAAGGVPFLPPSFAATHPEWAEYATPLALYGALGNKTPNQVLIDSHTLEGIARMERTRAGDQCKPNYVTSATCASPPSASDCSRALFDADWLAEGANAWDSPRPTMPLRLARLSAERVSDPSTLNKAWAPRLVGVPFAPDSQGASVGAPLVGVLGAYIQPGGQHVFINGDPCKAFDDVVYHDHLLARFLATHGTDLYVLSHPSTHRCLERERCPFF
;
A
#
# COMPACT_ATOMS: atom_id res chain seq x y z
N MET A 1 30.34 -38.93 75.07
CA MET A 1 31.13 -40.11 74.63
C MET A 1 30.17 -41.03 73.90
N LEU A 2 30.41 -41.62 72.74
CA LEU A 2 31.44 -41.50 71.72
C LEU A 2 30.83 -42.23 70.50
N LYS A 3 30.97 -41.61 69.32
CA LYS A 3 31.04 -42.20 67.97
C LYS A 3 30.38 -43.58 67.68
N GLY A 4 29.52 -43.56 66.66
CA GLY A 4 29.53 -44.55 65.58
C GLY A 4 28.55 -45.72 65.72
N SER A 5 27.33 -45.58 65.19
CA SER A 5 26.47 -46.71 64.78
C SER A 5 25.27 -46.35 63.88
N PHE A 6 25.25 -45.18 63.20
CA PHE A 6 24.09 -44.75 62.38
C PHE A 6 24.37 -44.60 60.86
N LEU A 7 25.47 -45.19 60.35
CA LEU A 7 25.90 -45.01 58.96
C LEU A 7 25.65 -46.21 58.01
N LEU A 8 25.05 -47.31 58.48
CA LEU A 8 24.79 -48.48 57.62
C LEU A 8 23.33 -48.69 57.20
N ALA A 9 22.36 -47.94 57.76
CA ALA A 9 20.95 -48.04 57.35
C ALA A 9 20.53 -47.02 56.27
N TRP A 10 21.33 -45.98 56.03
CA TRP A 10 21.03 -44.94 55.03
C TRP A 10 21.61 -45.20 53.63
N ALA A 11 22.58 -46.12 53.50
CA ALA A 11 23.19 -46.44 52.20
C ALA A 11 22.32 -47.35 51.32
N ALA A 12 21.40 -48.13 51.90
CA ALA A 12 20.51 -49.02 51.15
C ALA A 12 19.21 -48.34 50.68
N ALA A 13 18.80 -47.23 51.30
CA ALA A 13 17.60 -46.49 50.92
C ALA A 13 17.85 -45.41 49.85
N LEU A 14 19.10 -44.97 49.64
CA LEU A 14 19.46 -44.02 48.57
C LEU A 14 19.80 -44.69 47.22
N ALA A 15 20.06 -46.01 47.19
CA ALA A 15 20.41 -46.73 45.96
C ALA A 15 19.20 -47.26 45.16
N ALA A 16 17.98 -47.20 45.71
CA ALA A 16 16.76 -47.65 45.04
C ALA A 16 15.82 -46.50 44.60
N ALA A 17 16.23 -45.23 44.77
CA ALA A 17 15.47 -44.05 44.36
C ALA A 17 16.17 -43.21 43.26
N LEU A 18 17.19 -43.77 42.60
CA LEU A 18 17.98 -43.11 41.56
C LEU A 18 18.03 -43.94 40.25
N VAL A 19 16.87 -44.44 39.80
CA VAL A 19 16.62 -44.84 38.39
C VAL A 19 15.13 -44.54 38.13
N PRO A 20 14.81 -43.44 37.43
CA PRO A 20 14.95 -43.41 35.99
C PRO A 20 15.66 -42.14 35.53
N ALA A 21 16.97 -42.24 35.31
CA ALA A 21 17.64 -41.38 34.34
C ALA A 21 17.64 -42.13 33.00
N CYS A 22 17.22 -41.41 31.95
CA CYS A 22 17.42 -41.72 30.54
C CYS A 22 16.64 -42.92 29.96
N ALA A 23 15.33 -42.71 29.76
CA ALA A 23 14.70 -43.13 28.50
C ALA A 23 14.50 -41.88 27.63
N ILE A 24 15.59 -41.34 27.09
CA ILE A 24 15.58 -40.29 26.05
C ILE A 24 16.37 -40.82 24.84
N ASP A 25 16.12 -42.07 24.46
CA ASP A 25 16.78 -42.72 23.31
C ASP A 25 15.79 -43.20 22.24
N THR A 26 14.53 -42.78 22.32
CA THR A 26 13.59 -42.89 21.21
C THR A 26 13.12 -41.49 20.85
N ALA A 27 13.50 -41.01 19.67
CA ALA A 27 12.86 -39.86 19.05
C ALA A 27 11.33 -40.07 19.12
N PRO A 28 10.53 -39.06 19.49
CA PRO A 28 9.09 -39.22 19.54
C PRO A 28 8.58 -39.71 18.18
N ASP A 29 7.77 -40.77 18.15
CA ASP A 29 7.16 -41.24 16.90
C ASP A 29 6.40 -40.08 16.22
N GLY A 30 6.77 -39.75 14.98
CA GLY A 30 6.07 -38.73 14.18
C GLY A 30 4.65 -39.17 13.80
N ALA A 31 3.79 -38.23 13.38
CA ALA A 31 2.40 -38.53 13.03
C ALA A 31 2.28 -39.50 11.83
N LYS A 32 3.23 -39.41 10.88
CA LYS A 32 3.46 -40.35 9.77
C LYS A 32 4.94 -40.29 9.38
N ARG A 33 5.54 -41.45 9.10
CA ARG A 33 6.92 -41.53 8.57
C ARG A 33 6.97 -41.05 7.13
N THR A 34 8.04 -40.35 6.77
CA THR A 34 8.31 -39.94 5.39
C THR A 34 8.46 -41.18 4.51
N PRO A 35 7.65 -41.33 3.44
CA PRO A 35 7.78 -42.46 2.53
C PRO A 35 9.18 -42.55 1.89
N PRO A 36 9.68 -43.76 1.59
CA PRO A 36 10.92 -43.91 0.82
C PRO A 36 10.75 -43.33 -0.59
N GLY A 37 11.80 -42.73 -1.15
CA GLY A 37 11.78 -42.16 -2.49
C GLY A 37 12.99 -41.27 -2.78
N GLU A 38 13.12 -40.84 -4.04
CA GLU A 38 14.20 -39.95 -4.51
C GLU A 38 13.68 -38.65 -5.13
N GLY A 39 12.38 -38.36 -4.99
CA GLY A 39 11.75 -37.14 -5.50
C GLY A 39 12.26 -35.86 -4.81
N PRO A 40 11.78 -34.69 -5.27
CA PRO A 40 12.27 -33.39 -4.81
C PRO A 40 12.14 -33.22 -3.30
N GLU A 41 13.17 -32.70 -2.64
CA GLU A 41 13.21 -32.55 -1.18
C GLU A 41 12.95 -31.11 -0.79
N ILE A 42 12.12 -30.88 0.23
CA ILE A 42 11.83 -29.53 0.72
C ILE A 42 13.07 -28.93 1.38
N VAL A 43 13.38 -27.68 1.04
CA VAL A 43 14.46 -26.93 1.68
C VAL A 43 14.03 -26.54 3.10
N PHE A 44 14.85 -26.92 4.08
CA PHE A 44 14.63 -26.59 5.49
C PHE A 44 15.97 -26.38 6.21
N ASP A 45 16.50 -25.17 6.15
CA ASP A 45 17.74 -24.75 6.81
C ASP A 45 17.49 -23.60 7.79
N THR A 46 17.32 -23.95 9.07
CA THR A 46 17.17 -22.97 10.16
C THR A 46 18.48 -22.25 10.51
N ALA A 47 19.62 -22.77 10.05
CA ALA A 47 20.95 -22.21 10.30
C ALA A 47 21.40 -21.25 9.20
N HIS A 48 20.66 -21.16 8.08
CA HIS A 48 20.92 -20.19 7.03
C HIS A 48 20.99 -18.76 7.59
N ARG A 49 21.85 -17.95 6.99
CA ARG A 49 22.11 -16.56 7.40
C ARG A 49 21.99 -15.64 6.19
N PRO A 50 21.40 -14.45 6.37
CA PRO A 50 21.05 -13.86 7.66
C PRO A 50 19.67 -14.29 8.21
N LEU A 51 18.81 -14.90 7.38
CA LEU A 51 17.49 -15.44 7.75
C LEU A 51 17.42 -16.95 7.44
N PRO A 52 16.57 -17.72 8.14
CA PRO A 52 16.41 -19.15 7.85
C PRO A 52 15.77 -19.38 6.47
N ASP A 53 16.22 -20.42 5.77
CA ASP A 53 15.65 -20.84 4.49
C ASP A 53 14.76 -22.06 4.71
N ILE A 54 13.52 -21.80 5.06
CA ILE A 54 12.47 -22.78 5.39
C ILE A 54 11.18 -22.38 4.65
N PRO A 55 10.16 -23.25 4.55
CA PRO A 55 8.85 -22.81 4.09
C PRO A 55 8.36 -21.64 4.96
N GLN A 56 7.85 -20.57 4.35
CA GLN A 56 7.33 -19.41 5.06
C GLN A 56 5.89 -19.13 4.64
N PRO A 57 5.02 -18.66 5.54
CA PRO A 57 5.18 -18.55 6.99
C PRO A 57 5.25 -19.93 7.68
N ASN A 58 5.92 -20.00 8.83
CA ASN A 58 6.09 -21.25 9.59
C ASN A 58 6.34 -21.03 11.08
N ASP A 59 5.55 -21.69 11.93
CA ASP A 59 5.65 -21.57 13.39
C ASP A 59 6.98 -22.05 13.99
N VAL A 60 7.79 -22.82 13.26
CA VAL A 60 9.16 -23.16 13.69
C VAL A 60 10.06 -21.91 13.79
N ALA A 61 9.76 -20.86 13.01
CA ALA A 61 10.42 -19.55 13.10
C ALA A 61 9.67 -18.59 14.05
N THR A 62 9.06 -19.12 15.12
CA THR A 62 8.43 -18.33 16.19
C THR A 62 8.98 -18.75 17.55
N PHE A 63 8.82 -17.89 18.55
CA PHE A 63 9.06 -18.24 19.95
C PHE A 63 7.77 -18.09 20.77
N ALA A 64 7.60 -18.95 21.77
CA ALA A 64 6.47 -18.89 22.67
C ALA A 64 6.54 -17.64 23.56
N ASP A 65 5.47 -16.86 23.58
CA ASP A 65 5.35 -15.65 24.40
C ASP A 65 3.94 -15.55 25.00
N PRO A 66 3.76 -15.86 26.30
CA PRO A 66 2.46 -15.80 26.96
C PRO A 66 1.92 -14.36 27.12
N THR A 67 2.75 -13.34 26.84
CA THR A 67 2.30 -11.94 26.85
C THR A 67 1.66 -11.51 25.53
N SER A 68 1.82 -12.30 24.45
CA SER A 68 1.08 -12.09 23.21
C SER A 68 -0.34 -12.68 23.27
N ARG A 69 -1.25 -12.23 22.40
CA ARG A 69 -2.63 -12.74 22.26
C ARG A 69 -2.69 -14.11 21.58
N THR A 70 -1.73 -14.43 20.72
CA THR A 70 -1.63 -15.73 20.03
C THR A 70 -0.75 -16.75 20.77
N GLY A 71 -0.06 -16.31 21.84
CA GLY A 71 0.90 -17.13 22.59
C GLY A 71 2.28 -17.26 21.92
N ARG A 72 2.55 -16.52 20.83
CA ARG A 72 3.83 -16.53 20.12
C ARG A 72 4.18 -15.21 19.45
N ARG A 73 5.44 -15.04 19.11
CA ARG A 73 5.93 -13.96 18.23
C ARG A 73 6.90 -14.51 17.19
N ILE A 74 7.02 -13.82 16.06
CA ILE A 74 8.00 -14.18 15.03
C ILE A 74 9.42 -14.07 15.62
N SER A 75 10.29 -15.02 15.25
CA SER A 75 11.70 -15.02 15.60
C SER A 75 12.56 -14.70 14.39
N VAL A 76 13.17 -13.52 14.39
CA VAL A 76 14.04 -13.00 13.33
C VAL A 76 15.36 -12.53 13.94
N SER A 77 16.48 -12.90 13.30
CA SER A 77 17.82 -12.43 13.70
C SER A 77 17.94 -10.92 13.55
N LEU A 78 18.47 -10.23 14.57
CA LEU A 78 18.77 -8.79 14.49
C LEU A 78 20.13 -8.49 13.83
N GLU A 79 20.89 -9.51 13.42
CA GLU A 79 22.12 -9.32 12.66
C GLU A 79 21.79 -8.95 11.22
N ALA A 80 21.99 -7.69 10.84
CA ALA A 80 21.75 -7.22 9.48
C ALA A 80 22.81 -6.17 9.03
N PRO A 81 23.15 -6.14 7.72
CA PRO A 81 24.12 -5.20 7.16
C PRO A 81 23.82 -3.71 7.40
N THR A 82 22.55 -3.34 7.57
CA THR A 82 22.11 -1.94 7.72
C THR A 82 21.16 -1.75 8.90
N ARG A 83 21.11 -0.52 9.42
CA ARG A 83 20.20 -0.07 10.47
C ARG A 83 18.76 -0.18 10.03
N LEU A 84 18.44 0.27 8.82
CA LEU A 84 17.11 0.12 8.21
C LEU A 84 16.61 -1.34 8.33
N GLU A 85 17.46 -2.30 7.94
CA GLU A 85 17.10 -3.71 8.03
C GLU A 85 16.99 -4.19 9.49
N ARG A 86 17.94 -3.82 10.37
CA ARG A 86 17.86 -4.17 11.80
C ARG A 86 16.58 -3.67 12.45
N VAL A 87 16.13 -2.45 12.13
CA VAL A 87 14.90 -1.85 12.66
C VAL A 87 13.67 -2.58 12.13
N ALA A 88 13.65 -2.92 10.84
CA ALA A 88 12.57 -3.73 10.26
C ALA A 88 12.49 -5.10 10.96
N ARG A 89 13.61 -5.81 11.09
CA ARG A 89 13.65 -7.12 11.78
C ARG A 89 13.24 -7.03 13.26
N ALA A 90 13.61 -5.95 13.94
CA ALA A 90 13.12 -5.69 15.30
C ALA A 90 11.60 -5.49 15.35
N GLY A 91 11.01 -4.85 14.35
CA GLY A 91 9.55 -4.77 14.21
C GLY A 91 8.90 -6.13 13.91
N PHE A 92 9.51 -6.97 13.07
CA PHE A 92 8.99 -8.33 12.85
C PHE A 92 8.97 -9.17 14.15
N ASN A 93 9.98 -8.99 15.02
CA ASN A 93 10.01 -9.64 16.33
C ASN A 93 8.89 -9.16 17.29
N THR A 94 8.21 -8.05 16.98
CA THR A 94 7.01 -7.64 17.74
C THR A 94 5.72 -8.18 17.17
N LEU A 95 5.71 -8.81 15.98
CA LEU A 95 4.48 -9.39 15.44
C LEU A 95 4.07 -10.63 16.23
N GLU A 96 2.80 -10.65 16.65
CA GLU A 96 2.19 -11.75 17.40
C GLU A 96 1.73 -12.90 16.48
N GLY A 97 2.36 -13.08 15.32
CA GLY A 97 1.98 -14.06 14.31
C GLY A 97 2.37 -13.62 12.91
N TRP A 98 2.03 -14.43 11.92
CA TRP A 98 2.33 -14.20 10.50
C TRP A 98 1.24 -13.41 9.79
N GLY A 99 1.51 -13.01 8.54
CA GLY A 99 0.56 -12.28 7.71
C GLY A 99 -0.73 -13.05 7.42
N THR A 100 -1.81 -12.31 7.24
CA THR A 100 -3.14 -12.78 6.83
C THR A 100 -3.34 -12.69 5.31
N PHE A 101 -2.56 -11.87 4.60
CA PHE A 101 -2.61 -11.78 3.13
C PHE A 101 -1.24 -11.94 2.45
N ALA A 102 -0.19 -12.20 3.24
CA ALA A 102 1.14 -12.49 2.74
C ALA A 102 1.19 -13.78 1.89
N PRO A 103 2.02 -13.82 0.83
CA PRO A 103 2.30 -15.05 0.09
C PRO A 103 2.92 -16.14 0.97
N ILE A 104 2.69 -17.39 0.60
CA ILE A 104 3.28 -18.58 1.20
C ILE A 104 4.32 -19.12 0.23
N SER A 105 5.53 -19.43 0.70
CA SER A 105 6.62 -19.93 -0.13
C SER A 105 7.18 -21.26 0.38
N VAL A 106 7.57 -22.13 -0.54
CA VAL A 106 8.31 -23.37 -0.25
C VAL A 106 9.28 -23.68 -1.38
N ALA A 107 10.56 -23.78 -1.04
CA ALA A 107 11.63 -24.11 -1.96
C ALA A 107 11.94 -25.61 -1.96
N PHE A 108 12.45 -26.11 -3.10
CA PHE A 108 12.75 -27.52 -3.29
C PHE A 108 14.18 -27.72 -3.82
N LYS A 109 14.88 -28.71 -3.27
CA LYS A 109 16.03 -29.32 -3.94
C LYS A 109 15.53 -30.28 -5.02
N PRO A 110 16.16 -30.32 -6.20
CA PRO A 110 15.86 -31.32 -7.21
C PRO A 110 15.95 -32.74 -6.66
N GLY A 111 15.18 -33.68 -7.22
CA GLY A 111 15.30 -35.09 -6.86
C GLY A 111 16.69 -35.66 -7.20
N LYS A 112 17.11 -36.73 -6.52
CA LYS A 112 18.47 -37.30 -6.66
C LYS A 112 18.80 -37.72 -8.09
N ALA A 113 17.80 -38.13 -8.86
CA ALA A 113 17.97 -38.44 -10.28
C ALA A 113 18.38 -37.20 -11.09
N ALA A 114 17.73 -36.07 -10.85
CA ALA A 114 18.06 -34.80 -11.49
C ALA A 114 19.43 -34.28 -11.01
N GLU A 115 19.77 -34.43 -9.73
CA GLU A 115 21.10 -34.10 -9.20
C GLU A 115 22.20 -34.92 -9.91
N ARG A 116 22.02 -36.24 -10.06
CA ARG A 116 22.98 -37.09 -10.79
C ARG A 116 23.15 -36.67 -12.25
N LEU A 117 22.09 -36.18 -12.91
CA LEU A 117 22.18 -35.63 -14.26
C LEU A 117 22.94 -34.30 -14.27
N ARG A 118 22.70 -33.42 -13.27
CA ARG A 118 23.43 -32.15 -13.11
C ARG A 118 24.92 -32.40 -12.90
N GLU A 119 25.30 -33.36 -12.05
CA GLU A 119 26.70 -33.75 -11.79
C GLU A 119 27.42 -34.29 -13.04
N ARG A 120 26.68 -34.91 -13.97
CA ARG A 120 27.23 -35.42 -15.24
C ARG A 120 27.25 -34.36 -16.36
N GLY A 121 26.69 -33.17 -16.12
CA GLY A 121 26.49 -32.15 -17.17
C GLY A 121 25.43 -32.56 -18.20
N GLU A 122 24.56 -33.52 -17.87
CA GLU A 122 23.49 -34.06 -18.72
C GLU A 122 22.10 -33.55 -18.33
N ALA A 123 22.01 -32.69 -17.30
CA ALA A 123 20.74 -32.13 -16.87
C ALA A 123 20.17 -31.16 -17.92
N ASP A 124 18.87 -31.29 -18.16
CA ASP A 124 18.12 -30.32 -18.95
C ASP A 124 18.24 -28.93 -18.29
N PRO A 125 18.74 -27.90 -18.99
CA PRO A 125 18.77 -26.54 -18.47
C PRO A 125 17.37 -25.99 -18.15
N ASN A 126 16.30 -26.59 -18.68
CA ASN A 126 14.92 -26.26 -18.34
C ASN A 126 14.37 -27.02 -17.12
N ALA A 127 15.13 -27.95 -16.54
CA ALA A 127 14.65 -28.77 -15.43
C ALA A 127 14.43 -27.93 -14.16
N THR A 128 13.18 -27.93 -13.71
CA THR A 128 12.74 -27.42 -12.41
C THR A 128 12.70 -28.54 -11.37
N ALA A 129 12.69 -28.18 -10.09
CA ALA A 129 12.58 -29.19 -9.04
C ALA A 129 11.24 -29.96 -9.10
N ILE A 130 10.13 -29.27 -9.41
CA ILE A 130 8.78 -29.86 -9.51
C ILE A 130 8.24 -29.81 -10.95
N ASP A 131 7.27 -30.68 -11.27
CA ASP A 131 6.58 -30.69 -12.56
C ASP A 131 5.55 -29.56 -12.64
N LEU A 132 5.98 -28.43 -13.19
CA LEU A 132 5.14 -27.23 -13.33
C LEU A 132 3.94 -27.44 -14.27
N LEU A 133 4.02 -28.36 -15.23
CA LEU A 133 2.92 -28.60 -16.16
C LEU A 133 1.80 -29.39 -15.48
N ASP A 134 2.15 -30.39 -14.68
CA ASP A 134 1.17 -31.13 -13.87
C ASP A 134 0.52 -30.20 -12.82
N VAL A 135 1.30 -29.35 -12.15
CA VAL A 135 0.75 -28.34 -11.22
C VAL A 135 -0.23 -27.41 -11.95
N ALA A 136 0.18 -26.80 -13.07
CA ALA A 136 -0.67 -25.88 -13.82
C ALA A 136 -1.96 -26.55 -14.35
N ALA A 137 -1.89 -27.83 -14.72
CA ALA A 137 -3.06 -28.59 -15.19
C ALA A 137 -4.05 -28.88 -14.05
N ARG A 138 -3.56 -29.28 -12.88
CA ARG A 138 -4.39 -29.57 -11.69
C ARG A 138 -5.05 -28.32 -11.13
N THR A 139 -4.33 -27.21 -11.12
CA THR A 139 -4.80 -25.94 -10.54
C THR A 139 -5.38 -24.99 -11.60
N ALA A 140 -5.85 -25.51 -12.73
CA ALA A 140 -6.32 -24.67 -13.85
C ALA A 140 -7.59 -23.87 -13.50
N ASP A 141 -8.45 -24.44 -12.66
CA ASP A 141 -9.62 -23.77 -12.09
C ASP A 141 -9.49 -23.59 -10.56
N TYR A 142 -10.56 -23.21 -9.88
CA TYR A 142 -10.58 -23.03 -8.43
C TYR A 142 -11.13 -24.25 -7.67
N ASP A 143 -11.36 -25.39 -8.33
CA ASP A 143 -11.82 -26.62 -7.68
C ASP A 143 -10.63 -27.30 -6.98
N PRO A 144 -10.62 -27.37 -5.64
CA PRO A 144 -9.48 -27.90 -4.89
C PRO A 144 -9.41 -29.44 -4.90
N ALA A 145 -10.42 -30.14 -5.43
CA ALA A 145 -10.53 -31.60 -5.25
C ALA A 145 -9.31 -32.40 -5.74
N ASP A 146 -8.63 -31.94 -6.80
CA ASP A 146 -7.44 -32.59 -7.39
C ASP A 146 -6.13 -31.79 -7.19
N ASP A 147 -6.15 -30.75 -6.35
CA ASP A 147 -4.99 -29.89 -6.13
C ASP A 147 -3.81 -30.66 -5.50
N PRO A 148 -2.56 -30.32 -5.87
CA PRO A 148 -1.38 -30.98 -5.30
C PRO A 148 -0.97 -30.44 -3.93
N PHE A 149 -1.56 -29.32 -3.49
CA PHE A 149 -1.32 -28.69 -2.19
C PHE A 149 -2.56 -27.99 -1.67
N TYR A 150 -2.61 -27.74 -0.37
CA TYR A 150 -3.72 -27.07 0.30
C TYR A 150 -3.24 -26.10 1.38
N LEU A 151 -3.90 -24.95 1.50
CA LEU A 151 -3.85 -24.11 2.70
C LEU A 151 -5.14 -24.36 3.49
N VAL A 152 -5.05 -24.97 4.67
CA VAL A 152 -6.22 -25.45 5.44
C VAL A 152 -6.39 -24.63 6.71
N ASP A 153 -7.58 -24.05 6.92
CA ASP A 153 -7.97 -23.51 8.23
C ASP A 153 -8.14 -24.69 9.21
N LEU A 154 -7.28 -24.78 10.22
CA LEU A 154 -7.31 -25.91 11.16
C LEU A 154 -8.52 -25.93 12.09
N LYS A 155 -9.32 -24.85 12.15
CA LYS A 155 -10.57 -24.83 12.91
C LYS A 155 -11.74 -25.39 12.10
N THR A 156 -11.82 -25.08 10.81
CA THR A 156 -12.97 -25.47 9.95
C THR A 156 -12.68 -26.71 9.11
N GLY A 157 -11.40 -27.01 8.86
CA GLY A 157 -10.97 -28.04 7.92
C GLY A 157 -11.40 -27.75 6.49
N ILE A 158 -11.48 -26.47 6.11
CA ILE A 158 -11.83 -26.02 4.77
C ILE A 158 -10.56 -25.41 4.14
N PRO A 159 -10.21 -25.77 2.89
CA PRO A 159 -9.10 -25.13 2.22
C PRO A 159 -9.42 -23.66 1.90
N VAL A 160 -8.39 -22.85 1.79
CA VAL A 160 -8.47 -21.46 1.33
C VAL A 160 -8.26 -21.45 -0.19
N ALA A 161 -9.02 -20.60 -0.90
CA ALA A 161 -8.84 -20.43 -2.34
C ALA A 161 -7.52 -19.70 -2.64
N LEU A 162 -6.70 -20.29 -3.51
CA LEU A 162 -5.37 -19.80 -3.87
C LEU A 162 -5.34 -19.34 -5.34
N ASP A 163 -4.58 -18.28 -5.61
CA ASP A 163 -4.21 -17.90 -6.97
C ASP A 163 -2.94 -18.64 -7.42
N MET A 164 -3.06 -19.32 -8.56
CA MET A 164 -1.97 -20.06 -9.21
C MET A 164 -1.70 -19.47 -10.60
N GLY A 165 -1.52 -18.14 -10.66
CA GLY A 165 -1.28 -17.42 -11.92
C GLY A 165 -2.52 -17.23 -12.78
N LYS A 166 -3.70 -17.09 -12.17
CA LYS A 166 -4.96 -16.92 -12.90
C LYS A 166 -5.25 -15.47 -13.29
N GLY A 167 -4.32 -14.55 -13.02
CA GLY A 167 -4.42 -13.13 -13.37
C GLY A 167 -4.97 -12.22 -12.27
N ASN A 168 -5.20 -12.73 -11.06
CA ASN A 168 -5.69 -11.92 -9.93
C ASN A 168 -4.65 -10.94 -9.38
N PHE A 169 -3.37 -11.21 -9.62
CA PHE A 169 -2.22 -10.42 -9.18
C PHE A 169 -1.34 -10.06 -10.38
N PRO A 170 -1.75 -9.09 -11.23
CA PRO A 170 -0.95 -8.71 -12.39
C PRO A 170 0.43 -8.20 -11.98
N LEU A 171 1.45 -8.44 -12.79
CA LEU A 171 2.86 -8.12 -12.48
C LEU A 171 3.42 -6.93 -13.27
N ALA A 172 2.70 -6.49 -14.29
CA ALA A 172 3.16 -5.46 -15.22
C ALA A 172 3.29 -4.10 -14.52
N LEU A 173 4.39 -3.40 -14.81
CA LEU A 173 4.68 -2.04 -14.37
C LEU A 173 3.95 -1.01 -15.22
N VAL A 174 3.49 0.07 -14.60
CA VAL A 174 2.97 1.24 -15.32
C VAL A 174 4.10 1.90 -16.12
N ASP A 175 5.19 2.26 -15.44
CA ASP A 175 6.39 2.87 -16.00
C ASP A 175 7.58 1.91 -15.86
N ARG A 176 8.29 1.62 -16.96
CA ARG A 176 9.40 0.65 -16.97
C ARG A 176 10.74 1.25 -16.53
N ASP A 177 10.93 2.53 -16.85
CA ASP A 177 12.19 3.27 -16.78
C ASP A 177 12.25 4.26 -15.60
N ARG A 178 11.31 4.17 -14.65
CA ARG A 178 11.27 5.03 -13.44
C ARG A 178 12.29 4.62 -12.36
N TYR A 179 13.15 3.64 -12.63
CA TYR A 179 14.00 2.96 -11.64
C TYR A 179 15.46 3.44 -11.65
N TRP A 180 15.62 4.77 -11.69
CA TRP A 180 16.87 5.57 -11.65
C TRP A 180 17.91 5.26 -12.73
N LEU A 181 18.96 6.09 -12.77
CA LEU A 181 19.97 6.06 -13.82
C LEU A 181 20.68 4.70 -13.95
N ASN A 182 20.90 4.30 -15.20
CA ASN A 182 21.64 3.10 -15.59
C ASN A 182 21.04 1.79 -14.99
N ASP A 183 19.72 1.71 -14.81
CA ASP A 183 19.06 0.44 -14.52
C ASP A 183 19.29 -0.56 -15.68
N PRO A 184 19.97 -1.70 -15.45
CA PRO A 184 20.19 -2.72 -16.49
C PRO A 184 18.88 -3.34 -16.99
N ARG A 185 17.80 -3.23 -16.20
CA ARG A 185 16.47 -3.81 -16.49
C ARG A 185 15.42 -2.72 -16.77
N ALA A 186 15.84 -1.53 -17.20
CA ALA A 186 14.96 -0.37 -17.47
C ALA A 186 13.85 -0.64 -18.52
N THR A 187 14.02 -1.64 -19.37
CA THR A 187 13.05 -2.02 -20.41
C THR A 187 12.13 -3.16 -20.00
N GLU A 188 12.34 -3.78 -18.84
CA GLU A 188 11.58 -4.92 -18.37
C GLU A 188 10.24 -4.53 -17.78
N ASP A 189 9.24 -5.39 -18.00
CA ASP A 189 7.84 -5.12 -17.65
C ASP A 189 7.50 -5.40 -16.17
N THR A 190 8.40 -5.96 -15.36
CA THR A 190 8.13 -6.30 -13.96
C THR A 190 9.30 -5.99 -13.02
N LEU A 191 8.99 -5.67 -11.76
CA LEU A 191 10.00 -5.47 -10.70
C LEU A 191 10.49 -6.79 -10.09
N LEU A 192 9.67 -7.84 -10.15
CA LEU A 192 9.80 -8.99 -9.25
C LEU A 192 10.52 -10.18 -9.87
N PHE A 193 10.26 -10.49 -11.14
CA PHE A 193 10.73 -11.72 -11.76
C PHE A 193 11.55 -11.44 -13.01
N GLU A 194 12.58 -12.24 -13.23
CA GLU A 194 13.44 -12.09 -14.38
C GLU A 194 12.72 -12.46 -15.69
N THR A 195 12.99 -11.68 -16.73
CA THR A 195 12.39 -11.75 -18.06
C THR A 195 13.44 -11.78 -19.17
N ALA A 196 14.68 -11.40 -18.91
CA ALA A 196 15.83 -11.49 -19.79
C ALA A 196 16.43 -12.91 -19.82
N GLU A 197 17.08 -13.22 -20.94
CA GLU A 197 17.85 -14.45 -21.15
C GLU A 197 19.30 -14.06 -21.43
N GLU A 198 20.19 -14.41 -20.50
CA GLU A 198 21.61 -14.00 -20.56
C GLU A 198 22.51 -15.07 -21.18
N ALA A 199 22.12 -16.33 -21.06
CA ALA A 199 22.96 -17.46 -21.43
C ALA A 199 22.16 -18.52 -22.20
N PRO A 200 21.61 -18.18 -23.38
CA PRO A 200 20.73 -19.07 -24.12
C PRO A 200 21.46 -20.36 -24.51
N GLY A 201 20.96 -21.48 -24.01
CA GLY A 201 21.53 -22.81 -24.28
C GLY A 201 22.78 -23.15 -23.46
N ALA A 202 23.14 -22.34 -22.46
CA ALA A 202 24.21 -22.68 -21.54
C ALA A 202 23.86 -23.92 -20.70
N PRO A 203 24.85 -24.81 -20.43
CA PRO A 203 24.62 -25.96 -19.58
C PRO A 203 24.49 -25.54 -18.10
N PRO A 204 23.85 -26.36 -17.25
CA PRO A 204 23.76 -26.10 -15.81
C PRO A 204 25.13 -25.85 -15.16
N GLY A 205 25.22 -24.82 -14.31
CA GLY A 205 26.47 -24.46 -13.59
C GLY A 205 27.50 -23.69 -14.43
N PHE A 206 27.18 -23.38 -15.69
CA PHE A 206 27.98 -22.47 -16.51
C PHE A 206 27.87 -21.05 -15.98
N TYR A 207 29.00 -20.38 -15.75
CA TYR A 207 29.04 -18.96 -15.45
C TYR A 207 30.17 -18.29 -16.23
N ARG A 208 29.86 -17.14 -16.82
CA ARG A 208 30.80 -16.24 -17.46
C ARG A 208 30.38 -14.82 -17.11
N ALA A 209 31.25 -14.11 -16.39
CA ALA A 209 31.01 -12.74 -15.96
C ALA A 209 30.64 -11.81 -17.12
N ASP A 210 31.08 -12.10 -18.35
CA ASP A 210 30.77 -11.27 -19.49
C ASP A 210 29.34 -11.36 -20.04
N LEU A 211 28.59 -12.40 -19.65
CA LEU A 211 27.20 -12.63 -20.03
C LEU A 211 26.19 -12.14 -18.99
N ASP A 212 26.63 -11.96 -17.75
CA ASP A 212 25.88 -11.42 -16.61
C ASP A 212 25.65 -9.91 -16.86
N THR A 213 24.44 -9.54 -17.25
CA THR A 213 24.12 -8.21 -17.79
C THR A 213 23.61 -7.22 -16.75
N ASP A 214 23.15 -7.70 -15.59
CA ASP A 214 22.75 -6.87 -14.45
C ASP A 214 23.70 -6.96 -13.24
N PHE A 215 24.72 -7.81 -13.32
CA PHE A 215 25.84 -7.91 -12.38
C PHE A 215 25.42 -8.40 -11.00
N ASP A 216 24.44 -9.29 -10.93
CA ASP A 216 24.01 -9.90 -9.67
C ASP A 216 24.80 -11.20 -9.33
N GLY A 217 25.57 -11.71 -10.31
CA GLY A 217 26.39 -12.91 -10.19
C GLY A 217 25.68 -14.22 -10.53
N VAL A 218 24.48 -14.14 -11.06
CA VAL A 218 23.70 -15.24 -11.66
C VAL A 218 23.71 -15.04 -13.18
N LEU A 219 23.56 -16.13 -13.95
CA LEU A 219 23.21 -16.00 -15.36
C LEU A 219 21.72 -16.19 -15.47
N ASP A 220 21.05 -15.10 -15.78
CA ASP A 220 19.62 -15.02 -15.70
C ASP A 220 18.93 -15.72 -16.86
N HIS A 221 17.78 -16.28 -16.51
CA HIS A 221 16.87 -16.87 -17.47
C HIS A 221 15.44 -16.47 -17.14
N PRO A 222 14.57 -16.31 -18.15
CA PRO A 222 13.23 -15.83 -17.91
C PRO A 222 12.41 -16.78 -17.02
N ASN A 223 11.66 -16.22 -16.08
CA ASN A 223 10.81 -16.96 -15.13
C ASN A 223 9.50 -17.41 -15.79
N VAL A 224 9.60 -18.31 -16.77
CA VAL A 224 8.48 -18.78 -17.60
C VAL A 224 8.24 -20.28 -17.46
N LEU A 225 7.02 -20.74 -17.80
CA LEU A 225 6.66 -22.16 -17.73
C LEU A 225 7.56 -23.05 -18.60
N ARG A 226 7.93 -22.58 -19.80
CA ARG A 226 8.84 -23.27 -20.71
C ARG A 226 9.81 -22.25 -21.31
N ARG A 227 11.12 -22.44 -21.10
CA ARG A 227 12.11 -21.57 -21.74
C ARG A 227 12.19 -21.88 -23.23
N ALA A 228 12.33 -20.83 -24.02
CA ALA A 228 12.45 -20.90 -25.48
C ALA A 228 13.74 -20.24 -26.01
N GLY A 229 14.72 -19.98 -25.14
CA GLY A 229 16.01 -19.35 -25.50
C GLY A 229 15.87 -17.89 -25.97
N ARG A 230 14.90 -17.16 -25.43
CA ARG A 230 14.63 -15.73 -25.71
C ARG A 230 14.07 -15.05 -24.46
N SER A 231 14.17 -13.72 -24.37
CA SER A 231 13.49 -12.93 -23.34
C SER A 231 11.97 -13.15 -23.38
N ALA A 232 11.35 -13.16 -22.21
CA ALA A 232 9.93 -13.37 -22.01
C ALA A 232 9.14 -12.07 -22.12
N ARG A 233 7.92 -12.17 -22.65
CA ARG A 233 6.92 -11.13 -22.46
C ARG A 233 6.24 -11.31 -21.11
N ILE A 234 5.64 -10.25 -20.60
CA ILE A 234 5.00 -10.27 -19.27
C ILE A 234 3.88 -11.31 -19.15
N GLU A 235 3.20 -11.70 -20.23
CA GLU A 235 2.14 -12.73 -20.19
C GLU A 235 2.69 -14.15 -20.03
N GLU A 236 3.99 -14.36 -20.29
CA GLU A 236 4.65 -15.66 -20.17
C GLU A 236 5.22 -15.88 -18.76
N VAL A 237 5.32 -14.82 -17.94
CA VAL A 237 5.95 -14.81 -16.61
C VAL A 237 5.10 -15.54 -15.58
N LEU A 238 5.71 -16.47 -14.86
CA LEU A 238 5.11 -17.18 -13.74
C LEU A 238 5.07 -16.27 -12.50
N SER A 239 3.90 -16.15 -11.87
CA SER A 239 3.74 -15.47 -10.58
C SER A 239 3.70 -16.42 -9.37
N TRP A 240 3.59 -17.73 -9.63
CA TRP A 240 3.35 -18.77 -8.61
C TRP A 240 4.52 -19.74 -8.47
N TYR A 241 5.58 -19.59 -9.27
CA TYR A 241 6.81 -20.35 -9.15
C TYR A 241 8.00 -19.50 -9.57
N GLU A 242 9.08 -19.61 -8.84
CA GLU A 242 10.33 -18.89 -9.05
C GLU A 242 11.42 -19.91 -9.36
N ARG A 243 11.93 -19.89 -10.60
CA ARG A 243 12.80 -20.95 -11.10
C ARG A 243 14.28 -20.83 -10.72
N GLU A 244 14.74 -19.66 -10.34
CA GLU A 244 16.12 -19.40 -9.91
C GLU A 244 16.42 -20.10 -8.57
N SER A 245 15.45 -20.09 -7.65
CA SER A 245 15.51 -20.72 -6.33
C SER A 245 14.63 -21.97 -6.18
N ASP A 246 14.01 -22.44 -7.26
CA ASP A 246 13.09 -23.59 -7.29
C ASP A 246 11.96 -23.46 -6.22
N THR A 247 11.37 -22.26 -6.11
CA THR A 247 10.40 -21.89 -5.06
C THR A 247 8.96 -21.82 -5.57
N LEU A 248 8.06 -22.61 -4.98
CA LEU A 248 6.61 -22.49 -5.15
C LEU A 248 6.08 -21.33 -4.30
N ILE A 249 5.21 -20.49 -4.88
CA ILE A 249 4.60 -19.33 -4.25
C ILE A 249 3.07 -19.46 -4.34
N LEU A 250 2.40 -19.51 -3.20
CA LEU A 250 0.95 -19.62 -3.08
C LEU A 250 0.39 -18.30 -2.54
N ARG A 251 -0.65 -17.74 -3.17
CA ARG A 251 -1.27 -16.48 -2.74
C ARG A 251 -2.74 -16.68 -2.37
N PRO A 252 -3.17 -16.36 -1.13
CA PRO A 252 -4.59 -16.33 -0.77
C PRO A 252 -5.36 -15.31 -1.64
N LEU A 253 -6.55 -15.68 -2.11
CA LEU A 253 -7.40 -14.75 -2.88
C LEU A 253 -8.17 -13.74 -2.02
N VAL A 254 -8.37 -14.09 -0.76
CA VAL A 254 -9.07 -13.33 0.28
C VAL A 254 -8.27 -13.45 1.59
N PRO A 255 -8.33 -12.46 2.50
CA PRO A 255 -7.52 -12.47 3.71
C PRO A 255 -7.90 -13.62 4.65
N LEU A 256 -6.88 -14.26 5.22
CA LEU A 256 -7.04 -15.24 6.28
C LEU A 256 -7.69 -14.61 7.52
N GLU A 257 -8.38 -15.41 8.33
CA GLU A 257 -8.79 -15.02 9.69
C GLU A 257 -7.58 -14.66 10.54
N GLU A 258 -7.72 -13.65 11.39
CA GLU A 258 -6.69 -13.21 12.34
C GLU A 258 -6.59 -14.16 13.55
N MET A 259 -5.42 -14.19 14.21
CA MET A 259 -5.17 -15.02 15.41
C MET A 259 -5.58 -16.49 15.21
N ARG A 260 -5.41 -17.01 13.99
CA ARG A 260 -5.89 -18.31 13.56
C ARG A 260 -4.75 -19.16 13.05
N GLU A 261 -4.80 -20.43 13.38
CA GLU A 261 -3.79 -21.39 12.94
C GLU A 261 -4.23 -22.08 11.64
N TYR A 262 -3.32 -22.11 10.68
CA TYR A 262 -3.46 -22.76 9.38
C TYR A 262 -2.39 -23.83 9.20
N ALA A 263 -2.67 -24.81 8.34
CA ALA A 263 -1.69 -25.76 7.87
C ALA A 263 -1.52 -25.65 6.35
N VAL A 264 -0.28 -25.72 5.88
CA VAL A 264 0.00 -25.97 4.47
C VAL A 264 0.30 -27.44 4.31
N VAL A 265 -0.42 -28.10 3.40
CA VAL A 265 -0.37 -29.54 3.16
C VAL A 265 0.10 -29.75 1.73
N LEU A 266 1.25 -30.39 1.55
CA LEU A 266 1.72 -30.89 0.25
C LEU A 266 1.37 -32.36 0.14
N THR A 267 0.77 -32.76 -0.99
CA THR A 267 0.34 -34.14 -1.23
C THR A 267 1.33 -34.92 -2.10
N ASP A 268 1.12 -36.23 -2.21
CA ASP A 268 1.83 -37.10 -3.14
C ASP A 268 1.50 -36.86 -4.64
N ARG A 269 0.56 -35.94 -4.92
CA ARG A 269 0.30 -35.40 -6.27
C ARG A 269 1.33 -34.35 -6.66
N LEU A 270 1.95 -33.65 -5.73
CA LEU A 270 3.05 -32.73 -6.04
C LEU A 270 4.32 -33.55 -6.34
N ARG A 271 4.77 -33.52 -7.59
CA ARG A 271 5.80 -34.44 -8.10
C ARG A 271 6.96 -33.71 -8.78
N GLY A 272 8.11 -34.37 -8.81
CA GLY A 272 9.22 -34.01 -9.68
C GLY A 272 9.01 -34.46 -11.12
N LEU A 273 9.91 -34.05 -12.02
CA LEU A 273 9.88 -34.42 -13.45
C LEU A 273 10.02 -35.93 -13.72
N ASP A 274 10.49 -36.70 -12.73
CA ASP A 274 10.59 -38.17 -12.78
C ASP A 274 9.30 -38.87 -12.29
N GLY A 275 8.27 -38.10 -11.98
CA GLY A 275 6.98 -38.57 -11.46
C GLY A 275 7.00 -38.98 -9.99
N GLN A 276 8.13 -38.84 -9.28
CA GLN A 276 8.22 -39.13 -7.85
C GLN A 276 7.64 -37.98 -7.02
N PRO A 277 6.88 -38.26 -5.95
CA PRO A 277 6.37 -37.23 -5.04
C PRO A 277 7.47 -36.40 -4.37
N VAL A 278 7.14 -35.17 -4.01
CA VAL A 278 7.97 -34.36 -3.10
C VAL A 278 8.15 -35.05 -1.75
N ARG A 279 9.25 -34.74 -1.06
CA ARG A 279 9.67 -35.43 0.16
C ARG A 279 10.00 -34.46 1.28
N SER A 280 9.69 -34.90 2.50
CA SER A 280 10.15 -34.22 3.72
C SER A 280 11.65 -34.43 3.94
N PRO A 281 12.37 -33.40 4.44
CA PRO A 281 13.77 -33.53 4.87
C PRO A 281 13.91 -34.25 6.23
N PHE A 282 12.81 -34.63 6.88
CA PHE A 282 12.82 -35.32 8.19
C PHE A 282 12.38 -36.79 8.07
N GLU A 283 12.58 -37.56 9.14
CA GLU A 283 12.07 -38.94 9.24
C GLU A 283 10.53 -39.02 9.23
N SER A 284 9.87 -37.93 9.64
CA SER A 284 8.42 -37.74 9.56
C SER A 284 8.06 -36.65 8.55
N ILE A 285 6.83 -36.67 8.03
CA ILE A 285 6.33 -35.69 7.04
C ILE A 285 6.16 -34.25 7.59
N HIS A 286 6.70 -33.93 8.75
CA HIS A 286 6.61 -32.64 9.42
C HIS A 286 7.82 -32.46 10.35
N HIS A 287 8.13 -31.22 10.70
CA HIS A 287 9.12 -30.94 11.74
C HIS A 287 8.64 -31.45 13.11
N ALA A 288 9.54 -31.89 13.98
CA ALA A 288 9.20 -32.53 15.27
C ALA A 288 8.31 -31.63 16.17
N GLN A 289 8.51 -30.31 16.13
CA GLN A 289 7.72 -29.34 16.91
C GLN A 289 6.27 -29.19 16.39
N GLN A 290 5.96 -29.64 15.17
CA GLN A 290 4.66 -29.45 14.53
C GLN A 290 3.78 -30.70 14.50
N ARG A 291 4.10 -31.71 15.31
CA ARG A 291 3.31 -32.94 15.41
C ARG A 291 1.83 -32.67 15.69
N ALA A 292 1.51 -31.79 16.64
CA ALA A 292 0.11 -31.47 16.98
C ALA A 292 -0.67 -30.86 15.79
N GLY A 293 -0.01 -30.07 14.95
CA GLY A 293 -0.56 -29.57 13.69
C GLY A 293 -0.88 -30.69 12.72
N ALA A 294 0.10 -31.58 12.47
CA ALA A 294 -0.08 -32.74 11.60
C ALA A 294 -1.20 -33.68 12.06
N GLU A 295 -1.37 -33.87 13.38
CA GLU A 295 -2.44 -34.71 13.93
C GLU A 295 -3.84 -34.12 13.72
N ARG A 296 -3.97 -32.79 13.73
CA ARG A 296 -5.23 -32.13 13.37
C ARG A 296 -5.51 -32.25 11.88
N VAL A 297 -4.49 -32.11 11.04
CA VAL A 297 -4.63 -32.39 9.59
C VAL A 297 -5.07 -33.82 9.35
N ARG A 298 -4.52 -34.81 10.09
CA ARG A 298 -4.99 -36.20 10.04
C ARG A 298 -6.48 -36.29 10.33
N ALA A 299 -6.96 -35.63 11.38
CA ALA A 299 -8.37 -35.66 11.75
C ALA A 299 -9.26 -35.05 10.66
N ILE A 300 -8.86 -33.92 10.07
CA ILE A 300 -9.57 -33.26 8.98
C ILE A 300 -9.63 -34.15 7.73
N LEU A 301 -8.50 -34.71 7.30
CA LEU A 301 -8.41 -35.53 6.09
C LEU A 301 -8.92 -36.96 6.30
N SER A 302 -9.23 -37.37 7.53
CA SER A 302 -9.94 -38.63 7.81
C SER A 302 -11.45 -38.53 7.56
N ASP A 303 -11.98 -37.32 7.36
CA ASP A 303 -13.41 -37.09 7.12
C ASP A 303 -13.75 -37.29 5.63
N PRO A 304 -14.48 -38.36 5.25
CA PRO A 304 -14.89 -38.58 3.87
C PRO A 304 -15.93 -37.56 3.37
N GLU A 305 -16.63 -36.85 4.25
CA GLU A 305 -17.62 -35.82 3.86
C GLU A 305 -16.93 -34.60 3.23
N LYS A 306 -15.61 -34.44 3.45
CA LYS A 306 -14.80 -33.39 2.83
C LYS A 306 -14.34 -33.74 1.40
N ARG A 307 -14.89 -34.78 0.77
CA ARG A 307 -14.53 -35.22 -0.59
C ARG A 307 -14.72 -34.13 -1.65
N ALA A 308 -15.68 -33.23 -1.48
CA ALA A 308 -15.84 -32.08 -2.37
C ALA A 308 -14.59 -31.18 -2.40
N TYR A 309 -13.87 -31.07 -1.27
CA TYR A 309 -12.71 -30.20 -1.13
C TYR A 309 -11.37 -30.88 -1.42
N TYR A 310 -11.24 -32.16 -1.07
CA TYR A 310 -9.95 -32.86 -1.10
C TYR A 310 -9.93 -34.07 -2.06
N GLY A 311 -11.04 -34.34 -2.77
CA GLY A 311 -11.14 -35.47 -3.69
C GLY A 311 -10.87 -36.80 -3.00
N ASP A 312 -9.97 -37.61 -3.58
CA ASP A 312 -9.54 -38.90 -3.03
C ASP A 312 -8.63 -38.79 -1.79
N VAL A 313 -8.13 -37.60 -1.43
CA VAL A 313 -7.41 -37.40 -0.16
C VAL A 313 -8.37 -37.44 1.04
N ALA A 314 -9.63 -37.06 0.86
CA ALA A 314 -10.64 -37.15 1.92
C ALA A 314 -10.91 -38.61 2.32
N GLY A 315 -10.91 -38.88 3.63
CA GLY A 315 -11.06 -40.23 4.19
C GLY A 315 -9.75 -41.03 4.29
N SER A 316 -8.61 -40.48 3.84
CA SER A 316 -7.31 -41.17 3.85
C SER A 316 -6.42 -40.84 5.05
N GLY A 317 -6.82 -39.88 5.89
CA GLY A 317 -5.99 -39.39 6.98
C GLY A 317 -4.70 -38.73 6.44
N LEU A 318 -3.53 -39.28 6.75
CA LEU A 318 -2.25 -38.74 6.28
C LEU A 318 -1.66 -39.51 5.10
N ASP A 319 -2.33 -40.52 4.55
CA ASP A 319 -1.74 -41.45 3.58
C ASP A 319 -1.23 -40.74 2.32
N HIS A 320 -1.98 -39.75 1.83
CA HIS A 320 -1.59 -38.93 0.67
C HIS A 320 -0.75 -37.68 1.01
N VAL A 321 -0.47 -37.41 2.29
CA VAL A 321 0.32 -36.24 2.69
C VAL A 321 1.82 -36.54 2.56
N ALA A 322 2.51 -35.70 1.79
CA ALA A 322 3.96 -35.74 1.58
C ALA A 322 4.72 -34.84 2.57
N PHE A 323 4.18 -33.66 2.87
CA PHE A 323 4.71 -32.77 3.90
C PHE A 323 3.62 -31.85 4.47
N VAL A 324 3.76 -31.45 5.73
CA VAL A 324 2.85 -30.51 6.37
C VAL A 324 3.58 -29.62 7.38
N TRP A 325 3.22 -28.34 7.41
CA TRP A 325 3.64 -27.39 8.44
C TRP A 325 2.49 -26.47 8.84
N THR A 326 2.61 -25.79 9.99
CA THR A 326 1.60 -24.85 10.48
C THR A 326 2.17 -23.44 10.65
N PHE A 327 1.27 -22.47 10.58
CA PHE A 327 1.54 -21.09 10.97
C PHE A 327 0.32 -20.46 11.63
N THR A 328 0.54 -19.53 12.56
CA THR A 328 -0.53 -18.74 13.20
C THR A 328 -0.52 -17.31 12.71
N THR A 329 -1.66 -16.79 12.26
CA THR A 329 -1.81 -15.40 11.80
C THR A 329 -1.81 -14.42 12.97
N GLN A 330 -1.33 -13.20 12.73
CA GLN A 330 -1.31 -12.10 13.70
C GLN A 330 -2.70 -11.48 13.91
N PRO A 331 -2.92 -10.72 15.00
CA PRO A 331 -4.05 -9.78 15.10
C PRO A 331 -3.89 -8.63 14.09
N VAL A 332 -5.00 -8.23 13.46
CA VAL A 332 -5.05 -7.13 12.47
C VAL A 332 -6.23 -6.20 12.75
N TYR A 333 -7.46 -6.71 12.68
CA TYR A 333 -8.67 -5.94 12.97
C TYR A 333 -8.79 -5.69 14.47
N ASP A 334 -8.40 -6.67 15.28
CA ASP A 334 -8.49 -6.61 16.74
C ASP A 334 -7.70 -5.44 17.34
N ASP A 335 -6.57 -5.05 16.73
CA ASP A 335 -5.77 -3.91 17.16
C ASP A 335 -6.57 -2.60 17.08
N MET A 336 -7.15 -2.32 15.92
CA MET A 336 -7.94 -1.11 15.69
C MET A 336 -9.23 -1.14 16.50
N ARG A 337 -9.84 -2.31 16.67
CA ARG A 337 -11.00 -2.52 17.54
C ARG A 337 -10.71 -2.14 18.98
N ILE A 338 -9.58 -2.59 19.54
CA ILE A 338 -9.21 -2.30 20.94
C ILE A 338 -8.95 -0.80 21.17
N LEU A 339 -8.30 -0.12 20.21
CA LEU A 339 -8.06 1.33 20.30
C LEU A 339 -9.37 2.11 20.23
N ARG A 340 -10.24 1.75 19.29
CA ARG A 340 -11.60 2.28 19.18
C ARG A 340 -12.38 2.12 20.49
N ASP A 341 -12.41 0.91 21.04
CA ASP A 341 -13.10 0.64 22.31
C ASP A 341 -12.52 1.51 23.45
N GLY A 342 -11.20 1.73 23.45
CA GLY A 342 -10.52 2.66 24.35
C GLY A 342 -11.00 4.11 24.25
N LEU A 343 -11.15 4.63 23.03
CA LEU A 343 -11.74 5.96 22.77
C LEU A 343 -13.18 6.05 23.32
N HIS A 344 -13.91 4.94 23.38
CA HIS A 344 -15.25 4.87 23.97
C HIS A 344 -15.27 4.45 25.46
N GLY A 345 -14.11 4.42 26.13
CA GLY A 345 -14.02 4.19 27.57
C GLY A 345 -14.16 2.72 27.96
N LYS A 346 -13.78 1.80 27.07
CA LYS A 346 -13.83 0.35 27.27
C LYS A 346 -12.47 -0.29 27.05
N GLY A 347 -12.30 -1.49 27.62
CA GLY A 347 -11.12 -2.31 27.42
C GLY A 347 -9.83 -1.72 28.02
N PRO A 348 -8.66 -2.26 27.64
CA PRO A 348 -7.37 -1.89 28.22
C PRO A 348 -7.03 -0.40 28.07
N PHE A 349 -7.45 0.23 26.96
CA PHE A 349 -7.20 1.65 26.68
C PHE A 349 -8.34 2.59 27.09
N GLN A 350 -9.24 2.18 28.00
CA GLN A 350 -10.38 3.01 28.44
C GLN A 350 -10.03 4.45 28.89
N ARG A 351 -8.79 4.69 29.34
CA ARG A 351 -8.29 6.03 29.71
C ARG A 351 -8.31 7.02 28.55
N LEU A 352 -8.22 6.54 27.30
CA LEU A 352 -8.24 7.38 26.11
C LEU A 352 -9.49 8.23 26.03
N ALA A 353 -10.65 7.71 26.46
CA ALA A 353 -11.90 8.46 26.46
C ALA A 353 -11.84 9.73 27.32
N SER A 354 -11.19 9.65 28.49
CA SER A 354 -11.04 10.78 29.42
C SER A 354 -9.85 11.69 29.09
N GLU A 355 -8.76 11.11 28.57
CA GLU A 355 -7.56 11.87 28.20
C GLU A 355 -7.76 12.64 26.89
N PHE A 356 -8.56 12.10 25.97
CA PHE A 356 -8.86 12.68 24.65
C PHE A 356 -10.37 12.88 24.50
N PRO A 357 -10.96 13.84 25.26
CA PRO A 357 -12.37 14.17 25.11
C PRO A 357 -12.63 14.72 23.70
N PRO A 358 -13.82 14.46 23.11
CA PRO A 358 -14.16 14.92 21.77
C PRO A 358 -14.49 16.41 21.81
N VAL A 359 -13.47 17.27 21.78
CA VAL A 359 -13.59 18.73 21.83
C VAL A 359 -12.97 19.31 20.57
N ALA A 360 -13.76 20.06 19.81
CA ALA A 360 -13.28 20.85 18.69
C ALA A 360 -13.01 22.29 19.14
N THR A 361 -12.04 22.93 18.49
CA THR A 361 -11.77 24.36 18.58
C THR A 361 -11.81 24.95 17.17
N ALA A 362 -12.80 25.77 16.85
CA ALA A 362 -12.82 26.53 15.60
C ALA A 362 -11.84 27.71 15.68
N PHE A 363 -11.18 28.01 14.56
CA PHE A 363 -10.30 29.15 14.40
C PHE A 363 -11.09 30.35 13.89
N LYS A 364 -10.76 31.54 14.40
CA LYS A 364 -11.36 32.79 13.92
C LYS A 364 -11.02 32.94 12.44
N ALA A 365 -12.03 33.18 11.60
CA ALA A 365 -11.88 33.38 10.17
C ALA A 365 -11.95 34.86 9.79
N VAL A 366 -12.74 35.64 10.55
CA VAL A 366 -13.00 37.06 10.27
C VAL A 366 -12.13 37.97 11.13
N GLY A 367 -11.45 38.92 10.50
CA GLY A 367 -10.63 39.93 11.17
C GLY A 367 -9.75 40.71 10.21
N ILE A 368 -9.04 41.70 10.75
CA ILE A 368 -8.14 42.59 10.00
C ILE A 368 -6.65 42.28 10.22
N ALA A 369 -6.33 41.41 11.19
CA ALA A 369 -4.98 40.90 11.45
C ALA A 369 -4.92 39.38 11.20
N ALA A 370 -3.74 38.86 10.83
CA ALA A 370 -3.55 37.41 10.63
C ALA A 370 -3.55 36.66 11.97
N ASP A 371 -2.93 37.25 13.01
CA ASP A 371 -3.09 36.78 14.38
C ASP A 371 -4.22 37.56 15.06
N PRO A 372 -5.25 36.89 15.59
CA PRO A 372 -6.26 37.54 16.42
C PRO A 372 -5.67 38.28 17.62
N ALA A 373 -4.50 37.88 18.11
CA ALA A 373 -3.80 38.57 19.21
C ALA A 373 -3.29 39.97 18.83
N ASP A 374 -3.08 40.24 17.54
CA ASP A 374 -2.58 41.51 17.01
C ASP A 374 -3.73 42.48 16.64
N GLU A 375 -4.98 42.07 16.82
CA GLU A 375 -6.16 42.88 16.54
C GLU A 375 -6.60 43.69 17.78
N GLU A 376 -6.42 45.01 17.72
CA GLU A 376 -6.86 45.92 18.80
C GLU A 376 -8.38 45.85 19.01
N PRO A 377 -8.88 45.87 20.27
CA PRO A 377 -10.30 45.78 20.57
C PRO A 377 -11.15 46.85 19.85
N GLY A 378 -12.27 46.43 19.26
CA GLY A 378 -13.24 47.32 18.60
C GLY A 378 -12.91 47.71 17.15
N GLN A 379 -11.78 47.28 16.59
CA GLN A 379 -11.45 47.60 15.19
C GLN A 379 -12.36 46.93 14.15
N ILE A 380 -12.90 45.74 14.44
CA ILE A 380 -13.90 45.11 13.57
C ILE A 380 -15.16 45.98 13.46
N ASP A 381 -15.67 46.50 14.59
CA ASP A 381 -16.86 47.36 14.60
C ASP A 381 -16.61 48.70 13.90
N ALA A 382 -15.39 49.23 14.01
CA ALA A 382 -15.00 50.49 13.39
C ALA A 382 -14.77 50.36 11.88
N ASN A 383 -14.55 49.15 11.35
CA ASN A 383 -14.36 48.91 9.92
C ASN A 383 -15.72 48.59 9.25
N PRO A 384 -16.26 49.47 8.38
CA PRO A 384 -17.57 49.25 7.75
C PRO A 384 -17.67 47.99 6.89
N LYS A 385 -16.53 47.47 6.40
CA LYS A 385 -16.49 46.21 5.65
C LYS A 385 -16.53 44.98 6.55
N CYS A 386 -15.98 45.06 7.75
CA CYS A 386 -15.89 43.92 8.67
C CYS A 386 -17.07 43.85 9.65
N ALA A 387 -17.67 44.99 9.97
CA ALA A 387 -18.83 45.08 10.86
C ALA A 387 -20.01 44.14 10.52
N PRO A 388 -20.34 43.85 9.24
CA PRO A 388 -21.39 42.87 8.89
C PRO A 388 -21.09 41.45 9.36
N HIS A 389 -19.82 41.06 9.43
CA HIS A 389 -19.38 39.68 9.72
C HIS A 389 -19.16 39.43 11.22
N LYS A 390 -19.30 40.46 12.07
CA LYS A 390 -18.95 40.37 13.50
C LYS A 390 -19.74 39.34 14.31
N LYS A 391 -20.92 38.96 13.82
CA LYS A 391 -21.80 37.96 14.47
C LYS A 391 -21.49 36.53 14.06
N THR A 392 -20.60 36.34 13.09
CA THR A 392 -20.20 35.02 12.58
C THR A 392 -18.67 34.94 12.37
N PRO A 393 -17.84 35.29 13.38
CA PRO A 393 -16.39 35.40 13.23
C PRO A 393 -15.63 34.12 12.89
N TYR A 394 -16.25 32.93 12.97
CA TYR A 394 -15.61 31.63 12.78
C TYR A 394 -15.95 30.94 11.46
N ILE A 395 -16.84 31.53 10.66
CA ILE A 395 -17.25 30.95 9.38
C ILE A 395 -16.80 31.83 8.22
N VAL A 396 -16.60 31.20 7.07
CA VAL A 396 -16.42 31.89 5.79
C VAL A 396 -17.59 31.55 4.88
N LYS A 397 -18.45 32.53 4.56
CA LYS A 397 -19.56 32.30 3.62
C LYS A 397 -19.00 31.97 2.24
N ALA A 398 -19.47 30.87 1.65
CA ALA A 398 -18.97 30.42 0.35
C ALA A 398 -19.21 31.46 -0.76
N SER A 399 -20.28 32.26 -0.67
CA SER A 399 -20.54 33.37 -1.60
C SER A 399 -19.50 34.49 -1.54
N GLU A 400 -18.82 34.64 -0.41
CA GLU A 400 -17.84 35.71 -0.18
C GLU A 400 -16.42 35.25 -0.57
N ALA A 401 -16.13 33.97 -0.39
CA ALA A 401 -14.81 33.40 -0.70
C ALA A 401 -14.65 32.95 -2.16
N LYS A 402 -15.72 32.83 -2.96
CA LYS A 402 -15.64 32.32 -4.35
C LYS A 402 -14.62 33.01 -5.23
N GLU A 403 -14.67 34.33 -5.32
CA GLU A 403 -13.75 35.07 -6.19
C GLU A 403 -12.30 34.93 -5.71
N THR A 404 -12.09 34.92 -4.39
CA THR A 404 -10.77 34.70 -3.78
C THR A 404 -10.27 33.27 -3.99
N PHE A 405 -11.14 32.27 -3.86
CA PHE A 405 -10.84 30.89 -4.17
C PHE A 405 -10.44 30.72 -5.62
N SER A 406 -11.13 31.35 -6.57
CA SER A 406 -10.75 31.24 -7.98
C SER A 406 -9.39 31.84 -8.26
N GLN A 407 -9.06 32.99 -7.66
CA GLN A 407 -7.77 33.64 -7.88
C GLN A 407 -6.60 32.90 -7.20
N LEU A 408 -6.83 32.24 -6.06
CA LEU A 408 -5.81 31.48 -5.33
C LEU A 408 -5.69 30.02 -5.83
N LEU A 409 -6.82 29.35 -6.05
CA LEU A 409 -6.90 27.93 -6.42
C LEU A 409 -6.66 27.71 -7.90
N GLN A 410 -6.98 28.66 -8.80
CA GLN A 410 -6.72 28.44 -10.23
C GLN A 410 -5.21 28.24 -10.50
N PRO A 411 -4.29 29.07 -9.96
CA PRO A 411 -2.85 28.79 -10.05
C PRO A 411 -2.43 27.58 -9.22
N ALA A 412 -2.92 27.45 -7.97
CA ALA A 412 -2.45 26.41 -7.04
C ALA A 412 -2.88 24.98 -7.45
N LEU A 413 -4.07 24.83 -8.05
CA LEU A 413 -4.62 23.56 -8.50
C LEU A 413 -4.44 23.33 -10.02
N GLY A 414 -3.81 24.28 -10.73
CA GLY A 414 -3.58 24.19 -12.17
C GLY A 414 -4.86 24.13 -13.02
N LEU A 415 -5.96 24.71 -12.53
CA LEU A 415 -7.26 24.64 -13.19
C LEU A 415 -7.30 25.50 -14.44
N SER A 416 -7.92 24.99 -15.49
CA SER A 416 -8.37 25.83 -16.60
C SER A 416 -9.44 26.82 -16.12
N ALA A 417 -9.66 27.91 -16.87
CA ALA A 417 -10.71 28.87 -16.54
C ALA A 417 -12.13 28.23 -16.56
N ALA A 418 -12.32 27.16 -17.35
CA ALA A 418 -13.58 26.43 -17.41
C ALA A 418 -13.79 25.58 -16.15
N GLU A 419 -12.77 24.85 -15.70
CA GLU A 419 -12.81 24.04 -14.48
C GLU A 419 -12.95 24.93 -13.23
N ALA A 420 -12.23 26.05 -13.15
CA ALA A 420 -12.35 26.99 -12.04
C ALA A 420 -13.78 27.54 -11.92
N ARG A 421 -14.39 27.94 -13.03
CA ARG A 421 -15.79 28.39 -13.04
C ARG A 421 -16.76 27.28 -12.62
N ARG A 422 -16.50 26.05 -13.07
CA ARG A 422 -17.34 24.91 -12.71
C ARG A 422 -17.26 24.59 -11.22
N LEU A 423 -16.06 24.68 -10.64
CA LEU A 423 -15.86 24.58 -9.20
C LEU A 423 -16.66 25.67 -8.46
N GLU A 424 -16.54 26.93 -8.86
CA GLU A 424 -17.32 28.04 -8.28
C GLU A 424 -18.84 27.79 -8.27
N GLU A 425 -19.38 27.35 -9.40
CA GLU A 425 -20.80 27.00 -9.57
C GLU A 425 -21.21 25.87 -8.61
N SER A 426 -20.37 24.85 -8.44
CA SER A 426 -20.66 23.77 -7.49
C SER A 426 -20.78 24.30 -6.05
N LEU A 427 -19.93 25.26 -5.68
CA LEU A 427 -19.90 25.90 -4.37
C LEU A 427 -21.10 26.83 -4.12
N ASP A 428 -22.00 27.05 -5.09
CA ASP A 428 -23.32 27.68 -4.85
C ASP A 428 -24.21 26.89 -3.90
N ASN A 429 -23.92 25.61 -3.69
CA ASN A 429 -24.67 24.74 -2.78
C ASN A 429 -24.12 24.76 -1.35
N VAL A 430 -22.91 25.28 -1.13
CA VAL A 430 -22.30 25.44 0.20
C VAL A 430 -22.75 26.77 0.80
N ASP A 431 -23.12 26.77 2.08
CA ASP A 431 -23.41 27.99 2.84
C ASP A 431 -22.12 28.61 3.36
N HIS A 432 -21.35 27.83 4.13
CA HIS A 432 -20.11 28.31 4.75
C HIS A 432 -19.08 27.21 4.99
N PHE A 433 -17.85 27.65 5.26
CA PHE A 433 -16.71 26.82 5.67
C PHE A 433 -16.27 27.15 7.09
N VAL A 434 -15.71 26.14 7.77
CA VAL A 434 -15.12 26.26 9.11
C VAL A 434 -13.76 25.57 9.11
N ILE A 435 -12.76 26.20 9.72
CA ILE A 435 -11.46 25.58 10.00
C ILE A 435 -11.28 25.52 11.52
N GLY A 436 -10.75 24.42 12.02
CA GLY A 436 -10.43 24.29 13.42
C GLY A 436 -9.49 23.13 13.69
N SER A 437 -9.46 22.69 14.95
CA SER A 437 -8.72 21.50 15.36
C SER A 437 -9.40 20.74 16.49
N PHE A 438 -9.02 19.49 16.68
CA PHE A 438 -9.33 18.70 17.87
C PHE A 438 -8.10 17.91 18.31
N ASP A 439 -8.08 17.50 19.58
CA ASP A 439 -7.00 16.67 20.11
C ASP A 439 -7.25 15.18 19.83
N SER A 440 -6.21 14.48 19.37
CA SER A 440 -6.21 13.03 19.15
C SER A 440 -5.06 12.35 19.91
N PRO A 441 -5.23 11.09 20.37
CA PRO A 441 -4.09 10.31 20.85
C PRO A 441 -3.13 9.99 19.71
N PHE A 442 -1.84 10.22 19.95
CA PHE A 442 -0.78 9.99 18.98
C PHE A 442 0.22 8.94 19.48
N PHE A 443 0.51 7.96 18.63
CA PHE A 443 1.28 6.76 19.00
C PHE A 443 2.61 6.60 18.24
N LEU A 444 2.92 7.48 17.27
CA LEU A 444 4.13 7.39 16.42
C LEU A 444 5.36 8.07 17.03
N GLY A 445 5.32 8.45 18.31
CA GLY A 445 6.45 9.08 19.00
C GLY A 445 6.17 10.54 19.38
N ASP A 446 6.97 11.47 18.85
CA ASP A 446 6.78 12.91 19.04
C ASP A 446 6.20 13.53 17.76
N PRO A 447 4.97 14.08 17.79
CA PRO A 447 4.37 14.69 16.60
C PRO A 447 5.09 15.95 16.12
N ASN A 448 5.97 16.55 16.94
CA ASN A 448 6.76 17.71 16.54
C ASN A 448 8.18 17.37 16.02
N ALA A 449 8.56 16.10 16.10
CA ALA A 449 9.85 15.60 15.63
C ALA A 449 9.65 14.22 14.99
N GLU A 450 9.03 14.24 13.81
CA GLU A 450 8.71 13.02 13.07
C GLU A 450 9.98 12.21 12.75
N SER A 451 9.86 10.89 12.81
CA SER A 451 10.98 9.96 12.62
C SER A 451 10.55 8.78 11.77
N PRO A 452 11.39 8.33 10.82
CA PRO A 452 11.10 7.13 10.02
C PRO A 452 11.06 5.84 10.86
N ASP A 453 11.54 5.86 12.11
CA ASP A 453 11.44 4.72 13.02
C ASP A 453 10.17 4.76 13.90
N GLY A 454 9.38 5.84 13.83
CA GLY A 454 8.16 6.02 14.61
C GLY A 454 7.14 4.95 14.28
N LYS A 455 6.64 4.22 15.29
CA LYS A 455 5.69 3.12 15.13
C LYS A 455 4.91 2.91 16.43
N PHE A 456 3.83 2.16 16.38
CA PHE A 456 3.03 1.85 17.56
C PHE A 456 3.79 0.91 18.48
N GLU A 457 4.08 1.37 19.69
CA GLU A 457 4.68 0.59 20.77
C GLU A 457 3.68 0.45 21.93
N LEU A 458 2.65 -0.36 21.67
CA LEU A 458 1.48 -0.52 22.53
C LEU A 458 1.33 -1.97 23.02
N ASP A 459 0.97 -2.14 24.29
CA ASP A 459 0.53 -3.42 24.83
C ASP A 459 -1.00 -3.48 24.82
N TYR A 460 -1.55 -4.23 23.87
CA TYR A 460 -2.98 -4.39 23.65
C TYR A 460 -3.72 -5.14 24.76
N ARG A 461 -3.00 -5.80 25.67
CA ARG A 461 -3.61 -6.52 26.80
C ARG A 461 -3.71 -5.63 28.03
N THR A 462 -2.71 -4.78 28.26
CA THR A 462 -2.63 -3.96 29.47
C THR A 462 -3.02 -2.50 29.26
N GLY A 463 -3.01 -2.00 28.02
CA GLY A 463 -3.24 -0.59 27.71
C GLY A 463 -2.00 0.28 27.93
N ALA A 464 -0.84 -0.32 28.20
CA ALA A 464 0.43 0.38 28.36
C ALA A 464 1.03 0.77 27.01
N GLY A 465 1.82 1.84 26.99
CA GLY A 465 2.48 2.34 25.79
C GLY A 465 2.70 3.85 25.85
N ARG A 466 3.49 4.37 24.91
CA ARG A 466 3.68 5.82 24.74
C ARG A 466 2.46 6.38 24.00
N ILE A 467 1.74 7.28 24.66
CA ILE A 467 0.58 7.97 24.11
C ILE A 467 0.78 9.45 24.40
N VAL A 468 0.86 10.26 23.35
CA VAL A 468 0.96 11.72 23.48
C VAL A 468 -0.24 12.37 22.81
N ARG A 469 -0.36 13.69 22.96
CA ARG A 469 -1.42 14.48 22.33
C ARG A 469 -0.90 15.12 21.07
N ASP A 470 -1.68 15.05 20.02
CA ASP A 470 -1.47 15.80 18.80
C ASP A 470 -2.75 16.56 18.42
N ALA A 471 -2.58 17.72 17.79
CA ALA A 471 -3.68 18.57 17.36
C ALA A 471 -3.96 18.31 15.87
N VAL A 472 -5.13 17.73 15.59
CA VAL A 472 -5.59 17.41 14.24
C VAL A 472 -6.41 18.57 13.71
N GLN A 473 -5.94 19.22 12.64
CA GLN A 473 -6.69 20.28 11.98
C GLN A 473 -7.81 19.69 11.13
N PHE A 474 -8.95 20.37 11.09
CA PHE A 474 -10.08 20.01 10.25
C PHE A 474 -10.55 21.17 9.39
N TRP A 475 -11.22 20.81 8.30
CA TRP A 475 -12.00 21.68 7.44
C TRP A 475 -13.41 21.14 7.33
N ILE A 476 -14.40 22.02 7.45
CA ILE A 476 -15.82 21.65 7.31
C ILE A 476 -16.43 22.48 6.19
N SER A 477 -17.26 21.83 5.36
CA SER A 477 -18.17 22.50 4.44
C SER A 477 -19.62 22.24 4.84
N VAL A 478 -20.38 23.30 5.11
CA VAL A 478 -21.78 23.22 5.53
C VAL A 478 -22.71 23.53 4.35
N PRO A 479 -23.68 22.66 4.01
CA PRO A 479 -24.62 22.89 2.91
C PRO A 479 -25.61 24.04 3.19
N LYS A 480 -26.18 24.60 2.12
CA LYS A 480 -27.37 25.45 2.23
C LYS A 480 -28.61 24.61 2.56
N ALA A 481 -29.42 25.08 3.49
CA ALA A 481 -30.72 24.48 3.79
C ALA A 481 -31.66 24.53 2.57
N ARG A 482 -32.12 23.36 2.09
CA ARG A 482 -33.04 23.23 0.96
C ARG A 482 -33.98 22.04 1.14
N GLY A 483 -35.28 22.26 0.94
CA GLY A 483 -36.28 21.19 1.08
C GLY A 483 -36.21 20.53 2.46
N THR A 484 -35.91 19.23 2.47
CA THR A 484 -35.72 18.41 3.69
C THR A 484 -34.30 18.44 4.24
N ALA A 485 -33.30 18.90 3.48
CA ALA A 485 -31.93 19.01 3.94
C ALA A 485 -31.75 20.30 4.75
N LYS A 486 -31.53 20.18 6.06
CA LYS A 486 -31.37 21.28 7.02
C LYS A 486 -30.42 20.85 8.14
N GLN A 487 -29.88 21.83 8.88
CA GLN A 487 -29.06 21.57 10.06
C GLN A 487 -29.86 20.79 11.13
N PRO A 488 -29.21 19.89 11.89
CA PRO A 488 -27.84 19.43 11.67
C PRO A 488 -27.74 18.51 10.44
N PHE A 489 -26.80 18.81 9.53
CA PHE A 489 -26.60 18.02 8.32
C PHE A 489 -25.87 16.70 8.57
N ALA A 490 -26.27 15.65 7.84
CA ALA A 490 -25.49 14.43 7.73
C ALA A 490 -24.09 14.73 7.19
N THR A 491 -23.08 14.03 7.71
CA THR A 491 -21.67 14.39 7.47
C THR A 491 -20.89 13.23 6.85
N THR A 492 -20.07 13.55 5.86
CA THR A 492 -19.02 12.65 5.37
C THR A 492 -17.68 13.08 5.98
N VAL A 493 -17.05 12.20 6.75
CA VAL A 493 -15.64 12.37 7.16
C VAL A 493 -14.78 12.02 5.95
N TRP A 494 -13.90 12.95 5.57
CA TRP A 494 -13.09 12.87 4.37
C TRP A 494 -11.61 12.74 4.72
N ALA A 495 -10.98 11.72 4.14
CA ALA A 495 -9.54 11.54 4.19
C ALA A 495 -8.88 11.94 2.85
N HIS A 496 -7.77 12.67 2.92
CA HIS A 496 -7.09 13.23 1.74
C HIS A 496 -5.99 12.32 1.16
N GLY A 497 -5.53 12.63 -0.06
CA GLY A 497 -4.40 11.94 -0.71
C GLY A 497 -3.02 12.19 -0.09
N THR A 498 -1.99 11.46 -0.55
CA THR A 498 -0.62 11.39 0.03
C THR A 498 0.14 12.71 0.20
N SER A 499 -0.11 13.71 -0.64
CA SER A 499 0.57 15.02 -0.54
C SER A 499 -0.44 16.16 -0.35
N LEU A 500 -1.70 15.82 -0.08
CA LEU A 500 -2.80 16.76 0.05
C LEU A 500 -3.09 17.03 1.53
N HIS A 501 -4.11 17.84 1.81
CA HIS A 501 -4.44 18.27 3.16
C HIS A 501 -5.97 18.33 3.33
N ALA A 502 -6.42 18.68 4.54
CA ALA A 502 -7.84 18.72 4.93
C ALA A 502 -8.72 19.57 3.99
N ASP A 503 -8.15 20.58 3.32
CA ASP A 503 -8.83 21.49 2.41
C ASP A 503 -9.20 20.86 1.06
N GLU A 504 -8.70 19.66 0.73
CA GLU A 504 -9.04 18.91 -0.51
C GLU A 504 -10.57 18.80 -0.71
N ILE A 505 -11.34 18.79 0.39
CA ILE A 505 -12.81 18.73 0.34
C ILE A 505 -13.42 19.82 -0.53
N ILE A 506 -12.75 20.97 -0.71
CA ILE A 506 -13.28 22.11 -1.48
C ILE A 506 -13.60 21.72 -2.92
N ILE A 507 -12.84 20.79 -3.50
CA ILE A 507 -12.99 20.33 -4.89
C ILE A 507 -14.37 19.66 -5.11
N ARG A 508 -14.97 19.12 -4.05
CA ARG A 508 -16.18 18.27 -4.13
C ARG A 508 -17.32 18.69 -3.21
N ALA A 509 -17.04 19.57 -2.25
CA ALA A 509 -17.99 20.07 -1.26
C ALA A 509 -19.31 20.55 -1.88
N GLY A 510 -19.23 21.21 -3.04
CA GLY A 510 -20.40 21.66 -3.78
C GLY A 510 -21.35 20.54 -4.22
N TYR A 511 -20.81 19.43 -4.70
CA TYR A 511 -21.59 18.29 -5.16
C TYR A 511 -22.22 17.53 -3.99
N PHE A 512 -21.49 17.36 -2.88
CA PHE A 512 -21.99 16.76 -1.64
C PHE A 512 -23.09 17.62 -1.00
N ALA A 513 -22.86 18.93 -0.93
CA ALA A 513 -23.83 19.88 -0.39
C ALA A 513 -25.14 19.88 -1.18
N LYS A 514 -25.09 19.64 -2.50
CA LYS A 514 -26.28 19.48 -3.34
C LYS A 514 -27.14 18.27 -2.96
N HIS A 515 -26.54 17.24 -2.36
CA HIS A 515 -27.25 16.09 -1.78
C HIS A 515 -27.61 16.29 -0.29
N GLY A 516 -27.36 17.47 0.28
CA GLY A 516 -27.60 17.75 1.70
C GLY A 516 -26.56 17.13 2.64
N LEU A 517 -25.35 16.83 2.14
CA LEU A 517 -24.25 16.30 2.93
C LEU A 517 -23.22 17.37 3.25
N ALA A 518 -22.93 17.55 4.54
CA ALA A 518 -21.73 18.24 5.00
C ALA A 518 -20.50 17.34 4.81
N MET A 519 -19.33 17.97 4.73
CA MET A 519 -18.04 17.26 4.70
C MET A 519 -17.15 17.77 5.83
N MET A 520 -16.35 16.87 6.40
CA MET A 520 -15.28 17.19 7.35
C MET A 520 -13.98 16.53 6.90
N GLY A 521 -13.06 17.32 6.33
CA GLY A 521 -11.69 16.89 6.02
C GLY A 521 -10.78 17.06 7.23
N ILE A 522 -9.80 16.17 7.41
CA ILE A 522 -8.81 16.27 8.51
C ILE A 522 -7.38 16.10 8.00
N ASN A 523 -6.40 16.72 8.66
CA ASN A 523 -4.98 16.53 8.35
C ASN A 523 -4.44 15.24 8.96
N MET A 524 -3.92 14.38 8.09
CA MET A 524 -3.23 13.14 8.49
C MET A 524 -1.84 13.44 9.10
N PRO A 525 -1.21 12.48 9.81
CA PRO A 525 0.12 12.66 10.39
C PRO A 525 1.12 13.21 9.36
N GLY A 526 1.90 14.22 9.74
CA GLY A 526 2.89 14.84 8.84
C GLY A 526 2.31 15.70 7.72
N HIS A 527 0.99 15.95 7.65
CA HIS A 527 0.39 16.73 6.55
C HIS A 527 -0.09 18.13 6.97
N GLY A 528 -0.08 19.05 6.02
CA GLY A 528 -0.76 20.34 6.13
C GLY A 528 -0.35 21.29 5.00
N LEU A 529 -1.18 22.30 4.76
CA LEU A 529 -0.99 23.25 3.68
C LEU A 529 0.17 24.22 4.01
N TYR A 530 1.18 24.22 3.16
CA TYR A 530 2.28 25.19 3.21
C TYR A 530 2.01 26.31 2.21
N LEU A 531 1.99 27.56 2.70
CA LEU A 531 1.96 28.75 1.86
C LEU A 531 3.36 29.35 1.85
N ASP A 532 4.02 29.36 0.69
CA ASP A 532 5.29 30.06 0.55
C ASP A 532 5.09 31.57 0.80
N ARG A 533 6.18 32.30 1.08
CA ARG A 533 6.10 33.75 1.42
C ARG A 533 5.42 34.60 0.34
N GLY A 534 5.54 34.21 -0.93
CA GLY A 534 4.90 34.89 -2.04
C GLY A 534 3.39 34.68 -2.02
N LEU A 535 2.96 33.42 -1.93
CA LEU A 535 1.55 33.04 -1.85
C LEU A 535 0.88 33.55 -0.57
N GLU A 536 1.57 33.50 0.57
CA GLU A 536 1.10 34.06 1.83
C GLU A 536 0.85 35.57 1.70
N SER A 537 1.78 36.32 1.11
CA SER A 537 1.61 37.76 0.87
C SER A 537 0.42 38.07 -0.04
N VAL A 538 0.19 37.23 -1.05
CA VAL A 538 -0.95 37.34 -1.96
C VAL A 538 -2.26 37.02 -1.22
N ALA A 539 -2.30 35.92 -0.46
CA ALA A 539 -3.44 35.50 0.32
C ALA A 539 -3.83 36.57 1.35
N GLU A 540 -2.86 37.13 2.09
CA GLU A 540 -3.09 38.22 3.03
C GLU A 540 -3.70 39.47 2.36
N ALA A 541 -3.20 39.83 1.17
CA ALA A 541 -3.68 41.01 0.45
C ALA A 541 -5.13 40.85 -0.01
N PHE A 542 -5.48 39.69 -0.58
CA PHE A 542 -6.84 39.42 -1.08
C PHE A 542 -7.84 39.16 0.04
N LEU A 543 -7.50 38.27 0.99
CA LEU A 543 -8.38 37.95 2.12
C LEU A 543 -8.55 39.15 3.06
N GLY A 544 -7.55 40.02 3.18
CA GLY A 544 -7.66 41.28 3.90
C GLY A 544 -8.75 42.21 3.33
N GLN A 545 -9.01 42.19 2.02
CA GLN A 545 -10.09 43.01 1.43
C GLN A 545 -11.50 42.54 1.82
N ALA A 546 -11.64 41.24 2.14
CA ALA A 546 -12.88 40.60 2.55
C ALA A 546 -13.01 40.43 4.08
N CYS A 547 -12.10 41.04 4.86
CA CYS A 547 -12.04 40.86 6.32
C CYS A 547 -11.80 39.40 6.76
N LEU A 548 -11.07 38.63 5.95
CA LEU A 548 -10.76 37.21 6.20
C LEU A 548 -9.26 36.99 6.53
N LYS A 549 -8.55 38.02 7.02
CA LYS A 549 -7.10 37.91 7.25
C LYS A 549 -6.71 36.81 8.25
N PRO A 550 -7.44 36.57 9.37
CA PRO A 550 -7.15 35.46 10.28
C PRO A 550 -7.15 34.09 9.62
N TRP A 551 -7.92 33.95 8.53
CA TRP A 551 -8.02 32.69 7.82
C TRP A 551 -6.69 32.25 7.21
N VAL A 552 -5.80 33.17 6.78
CA VAL A 552 -4.46 32.83 6.28
C VAL A 552 -3.67 32.00 7.30
N LYS A 553 -3.70 32.40 8.58
CA LYS A 553 -3.05 31.65 9.65
C LYS A 553 -3.73 30.31 9.90
N ALA A 554 -5.06 30.25 9.80
CA ALA A 554 -5.81 28.99 9.90
C ALA A 554 -5.42 28.01 8.77
N LEU A 555 -5.28 28.50 7.53
CA LEU A 555 -4.84 27.72 6.37
C LEU A 555 -3.43 27.13 6.56
N SER A 556 -2.50 27.89 7.13
CA SER A 556 -1.12 27.45 7.33
C SER A 556 -0.90 26.58 8.57
N THR A 557 -1.94 26.30 9.37
CA THR A 557 -1.84 25.34 10.47
C THR A 557 -1.82 23.90 9.97
N GLY A 558 -0.89 23.10 10.47
CA GLY A 558 -0.76 21.70 10.04
C GLY A 558 0.25 20.88 10.83
N ARG A 559 0.37 19.62 10.44
CA ARG A 559 1.24 18.60 11.05
C ARG A 559 2.54 18.37 10.28
N HIS A 560 2.69 18.98 9.10
CA HIS A 560 3.91 18.95 8.29
C HIS A 560 5.09 19.64 8.98
N ARG A 561 6.30 19.11 8.77
CA ARG A 561 7.55 19.58 9.38
C ARG A 561 8.65 19.60 8.32
N ASP A 562 9.67 20.43 8.52
CA ASP A 562 10.88 20.40 7.69
C ASP A 562 11.70 19.15 8.05
N LEU A 563 11.58 18.12 7.20
CA LEU A 563 12.19 16.81 7.40
C LEU A 563 13.55 16.71 6.70
N ASN A 564 13.78 17.55 5.69
CA ASN A 564 14.99 17.55 4.88
C ASN A 564 15.97 18.70 5.25
N GLY A 565 15.54 19.66 6.06
CA GLY A 565 16.32 20.77 6.58
C GLY A 565 16.49 21.95 5.61
N ASP A 566 15.69 22.05 4.54
CA ASP A 566 15.78 23.13 3.55
C ASP A 566 15.04 24.42 3.95
N GLY A 567 14.32 24.39 5.08
CA GLY A 567 13.52 25.51 5.60
C GLY A 567 12.07 25.52 5.13
N GLU A 568 11.66 24.56 4.30
CA GLU A 568 10.30 24.36 3.83
C GLU A 568 9.74 23.05 4.44
N PRO A 569 8.55 23.06 5.04
CA PRO A 569 8.02 21.85 5.64
C PRO A 569 7.44 20.86 4.60
N ASP A 570 7.76 19.58 4.78
CA ASP A 570 7.52 18.49 3.85
C ASP A 570 6.20 17.74 4.16
N SER A 571 5.09 18.21 3.59
CA SER A 571 3.79 17.57 3.84
C SER A 571 3.73 16.12 3.33
N GLY A 572 3.51 15.17 4.24
CA GLY A 572 3.42 13.74 3.94
C GLY A 572 4.77 13.08 3.61
N GLY A 573 5.89 13.75 3.89
CA GLY A 573 7.23 13.32 3.46
C GLY A 573 7.67 11.93 3.95
N LEU A 574 7.15 11.46 5.09
CA LEU A 574 7.44 10.12 5.64
C LEU A 574 6.22 9.18 5.64
N LEU A 575 5.13 9.52 4.96
CA LEU A 575 3.94 8.66 4.89
C LEU A 575 4.28 7.27 4.31
N TRP A 576 4.88 7.26 3.12
CA TRP A 576 5.32 6.05 2.43
C TRP A 576 6.84 5.99 2.41
N THR A 577 7.43 5.01 3.08
CA THR A 577 8.89 4.82 3.17
C THR A 577 9.25 3.34 3.12
N ALA A 578 10.55 3.02 2.99
CA ALA A 578 11.03 1.65 3.18
C ALA A 578 10.93 1.17 4.65
N HIS A 579 10.63 2.05 5.60
CA HIS A 579 10.39 1.69 7.00
C HIS A 579 8.97 1.16 7.17
N VAL A 580 8.78 -0.12 6.80
CA VAL A 580 7.48 -0.82 6.71
C VAL A 580 6.53 -0.57 7.90
N PHE A 581 7.04 -0.59 9.14
CA PHE A 581 6.22 -0.39 10.35
C PHE A 581 5.75 1.05 10.53
N HIS A 582 6.54 2.03 10.07
CA HIS A 582 6.16 3.43 10.08
C HIS A 582 5.03 3.70 9.10
N SER A 583 5.14 3.22 7.85
CA SER A 583 4.06 3.39 6.86
C SER A 583 2.77 2.67 7.28
N ARG A 584 2.86 1.46 7.85
CA ARG A 584 1.72 0.76 8.44
C ARG A 584 1.05 1.58 9.53
N ASP A 585 1.82 2.13 10.46
CA ASP A 585 1.28 2.79 11.64
C ASP A 585 0.86 4.24 11.35
N ASN A 586 1.34 4.86 10.28
CA ASN A 586 0.75 6.09 9.73
C ASN A 586 -0.70 5.86 9.28
N ILE A 587 -0.98 4.78 8.55
CA ILE A 587 -2.36 4.41 8.17
C ILE A 587 -3.22 4.24 9.43
N ARG A 588 -2.72 3.50 10.43
CA ARG A 588 -3.46 3.22 11.65
C ARG A 588 -3.68 4.47 12.50
N GLN A 589 -2.70 5.36 12.58
CA GLN A 589 -2.82 6.64 13.27
C GLN A 589 -3.88 7.52 12.60
N SER A 590 -3.87 7.61 11.28
CA SER A 590 -4.90 8.33 10.51
C SER A 590 -6.31 7.82 10.81
N VAL A 591 -6.52 6.50 10.85
CA VAL A 591 -7.83 5.92 11.19
C VAL A 591 -8.25 6.23 12.63
N VAL A 592 -7.31 6.29 13.58
CA VAL A 592 -7.60 6.74 14.96
C VAL A 592 -8.04 8.21 14.97
N ASP A 593 -7.37 9.05 14.18
CA ASP A 593 -7.74 10.47 14.06
C ASP A 593 -9.13 10.63 13.44
N GLU A 594 -9.50 9.79 12.47
CA GLU A 594 -10.86 9.74 11.91
C GLU A 594 -11.91 9.27 12.94
N MET A 595 -11.63 8.23 13.73
CA MET A 595 -12.51 7.81 14.84
C MET A 595 -12.71 8.93 15.86
N GLN A 596 -11.67 9.70 16.13
CA GLN A 596 -11.78 10.87 17.00
C GLN A 596 -12.63 11.97 16.35
N ALA A 597 -12.52 12.18 15.04
CA ALA A 597 -13.38 13.10 14.30
C ALA A 597 -14.87 12.68 14.38
N THR A 598 -15.21 11.39 14.27
CA THR A 598 -16.61 10.95 14.43
C THR A 598 -17.10 11.14 15.85
N ARG A 599 -16.26 10.94 16.87
CA ARG A 599 -16.60 11.25 18.28
C ARG A 599 -16.86 12.75 18.47
N VAL A 600 -16.07 13.63 17.85
CA VAL A 600 -16.29 15.09 17.82
C VAL A 600 -17.65 15.40 17.20
N LEU A 601 -17.94 14.87 16.00
CA LEU A 601 -19.24 15.06 15.36
C LEU A 601 -20.41 14.55 16.21
N ARG A 602 -20.25 13.44 16.93
CA ARG A 602 -21.26 12.93 17.87
C ARG A 602 -21.48 13.83 19.08
N ALA A 603 -20.47 14.61 19.48
CA ALA A 603 -20.52 15.51 20.62
C ALA A 603 -21.21 16.86 20.33
N PHE A 604 -21.54 17.14 19.06
CA PHE A 604 -22.41 18.25 18.64
C PHE A 604 -23.87 17.92 18.95
N ASP A 605 -24.18 17.74 20.24
CA ASP A 605 -25.41 17.13 20.74
C ASP A 605 -26.58 18.09 20.96
N GLY A 606 -26.38 19.37 20.66
CA GLY A 606 -27.36 20.43 20.88
C GLY A 606 -27.56 20.81 22.35
N VAL A 607 -26.68 20.34 23.25
CA VAL A 607 -26.71 20.65 24.68
C VAL A 607 -25.38 21.22 25.16
N ARG A 608 -24.28 20.61 24.73
CA ARG A 608 -22.93 21.05 25.08
C ARG A 608 -22.66 22.45 24.53
N ARG A 609 -21.99 23.27 25.33
CA ARG A 609 -21.50 24.61 24.95
C ARG A 609 -19.99 24.70 25.12
N ASP A 610 -19.28 25.34 24.20
CA ASP A 610 -17.81 25.33 24.16
C ASP A 610 -17.18 26.70 23.86
N GLN A 611 -17.50 27.34 22.73
CA GLN A 611 -16.95 28.61 22.27
C GLN A 611 -18.07 29.63 22.07
N ASP A 612 -17.73 30.92 22.21
CA ASP A 612 -18.60 32.03 21.82
C ASP A 612 -18.38 32.31 20.33
N PHE A 613 -19.26 31.76 19.49
CA PHE A 613 -19.16 31.81 18.04
C PHE A 613 -19.70 33.12 17.46
N ASN A 614 -20.47 33.91 18.21
CA ASN A 614 -21.02 35.20 17.75
C ASN A 614 -20.39 36.44 18.41
N GLY A 615 -19.55 36.26 19.41
CA GLY A 615 -18.84 37.32 20.14
C GLY A 615 -19.68 38.09 21.16
N ASP A 616 -20.78 37.54 21.66
CA ASP A 616 -21.68 38.20 22.62
C ASP A 616 -21.32 37.97 24.11
N GLY A 617 -20.29 37.15 24.36
CA GLY A 617 -19.80 36.78 25.69
C GLY A 617 -20.50 35.56 26.30
N ILE A 618 -21.38 34.89 25.56
CA ILE A 618 -22.07 33.66 25.96
C ILE A 618 -21.56 32.51 25.10
N LEU A 619 -21.23 31.37 25.72
CA LEU A 619 -20.81 30.19 24.96
C LEU A 619 -22.00 29.64 24.16
N ASP A 620 -21.82 29.41 22.87
CA ASP A 620 -22.80 28.82 21.94
C ASP A 620 -22.78 27.29 21.99
N LEU A 621 -23.70 26.63 21.28
CA LEU A 621 -23.76 25.17 21.20
C LEU A 621 -22.54 24.64 20.45
N ALA A 622 -21.97 23.53 20.92
CA ALA A 622 -20.86 22.88 20.23
C ALA A 622 -21.27 22.48 18.81
N GLY A 623 -20.53 22.96 17.81
CA GLY A 623 -20.81 22.74 16.39
C GLY A 623 -21.84 23.67 15.76
N ASP A 624 -22.37 24.67 16.47
CA ASP A 624 -23.24 25.75 15.96
C ASP A 624 -22.36 26.97 15.59
N PHE A 625 -21.57 26.84 14.53
CA PHE A 625 -20.51 27.80 14.21
C PHE A 625 -21.05 29.12 13.66
N ASP A 626 -22.28 29.13 13.14
CA ASP A 626 -23.00 30.34 12.73
C ASP A 626 -23.89 30.96 13.82
N ALA A 627 -23.95 30.32 15.00
CA ALA A 627 -24.62 30.74 16.22
C ALA A 627 -26.13 31.01 16.04
N ASP A 628 -26.79 30.18 15.24
CA ASP A 628 -28.23 30.28 14.98
C ASP A 628 -29.09 29.52 16.00
N GLY A 629 -28.46 28.76 16.91
CA GLY A 629 -29.09 27.96 17.96
C GLY A 629 -29.26 26.48 17.61
N VAL A 630 -28.73 26.02 16.48
CA VAL A 630 -28.74 24.61 16.05
C VAL A 630 -27.34 24.19 15.59
N PRO A 631 -26.79 23.06 16.04
CA PRO A 631 -25.53 22.56 15.49
C PRO A 631 -25.59 22.41 13.97
N ASP A 632 -24.56 22.86 13.26
CA ASP A 632 -24.50 22.87 11.81
C ASP A 632 -24.58 21.46 11.22
N LEU A 633 -23.89 20.52 11.86
CA LEU A 633 -23.67 19.16 11.39
C LEU A 633 -23.43 18.20 12.57
N GLY A 634 -23.53 16.91 12.30
CA GLY A 634 -23.31 15.89 13.34
C GLY A 634 -24.41 15.86 14.39
N GLY A 635 -24.14 15.17 15.50
CA GLY A 635 -25.06 14.95 16.61
C GLY A 635 -25.48 13.48 16.80
N PRO A 636 -26.19 13.16 17.90
CA PRO A 636 -26.45 11.78 18.33
C PRO A 636 -27.23 10.93 17.33
N ALA A 637 -28.14 11.53 16.56
CA ALA A 637 -29.03 10.84 15.64
C ALA A 637 -28.71 11.10 14.16
N VAL A 638 -27.68 11.90 13.87
CA VAL A 638 -27.32 12.31 12.51
C VAL A 638 -26.41 11.28 11.87
N SER A 639 -26.63 10.91 10.62
CA SER A 639 -25.77 9.94 9.95
C SER A 639 -24.36 10.49 9.75
N ILE A 640 -23.37 9.63 10.00
CA ILE A 640 -21.98 9.86 9.61
C ILE A 640 -21.59 8.78 8.60
N THR A 641 -20.88 9.21 7.55
CA THR A 641 -20.31 8.34 6.51
C THR A 641 -18.83 8.69 6.32
N THR A 642 -18.10 7.87 5.55
CA THR A 642 -16.68 8.12 5.26
C THR A 642 -16.36 7.96 3.78
N SER A 643 -15.42 8.74 3.29
CA SER A 643 -14.93 8.71 1.91
C SER A 643 -13.52 9.30 1.85
N GLY A 644 -12.81 9.08 0.74
CA GLY A 644 -11.51 9.68 0.51
C GLY A 644 -10.89 9.22 -0.80
N ASN A 645 -9.90 9.97 -1.28
CA ASN A 645 -9.19 9.71 -2.52
C ASN A 645 -7.80 9.14 -2.23
N SER A 646 -7.34 8.17 -3.03
CA SER A 646 -5.95 7.66 -2.98
C SER A 646 -5.62 7.09 -1.58
N PHE A 647 -4.63 7.65 -0.88
CA PHE A 647 -4.38 7.36 0.54
C PHE A 647 -5.65 7.50 1.40
N GLY A 648 -6.46 8.53 1.18
CA GLY A 648 -7.76 8.66 1.86
C GLY A 648 -8.76 7.55 1.53
N GLY A 649 -8.65 6.93 0.34
CA GLY A 649 -9.40 5.73 -0.01
C GLY A 649 -8.99 4.50 0.81
N VAL A 650 -7.68 4.33 1.07
CA VAL A 650 -7.15 3.31 1.98
C VAL A 650 -7.75 3.49 3.38
N LEU A 651 -7.75 4.73 3.86
CA LEU A 651 -8.27 5.09 5.18
C LEU A 651 -9.78 4.84 5.31
N ALA A 652 -10.57 5.32 4.35
CA ALA A 652 -12.03 5.14 4.35
C ALA A 652 -12.47 3.65 4.32
N MET A 653 -11.69 2.78 3.65
CA MET A 653 -11.92 1.32 3.66
C MET A 653 -11.74 0.70 5.05
N ILE A 654 -10.79 1.21 5.84
CA ILE A 654 -10.53 0.71 7.20
C ILE A 654 -11.52 1.35 8.16
N HIS A 655 -11.58 2.69 8.18
CA HIS A 655 -12.43 3.49 9.07
C HIS A 655 -13.89 3.03 9.03
N GLY A 656 -14.47 2.87 7.83
CA GLY A 656 -15.85 2.42 7.69
C GLY A 656 -16.11 0.99 8.17
N ALA A 657 -15.08 0.14 8.27
CA ALA A 657 -15.18 -1.22 8.78
C ALA A 657 -14.97 -1.32 10.30
N VAL A 658 -14.40 -0.32 10.96
CA VAL A 658 -14.06 -0.41 12.38
C VAL A 658 -14.88 0.54 13.28
N ASP A 659 -15.24 1.72 12.80
CA ASP A 659 -15.95 2.73 13.60
C ASP A 659 -17.47 2.47 13.66
N PRO A 660 -18.09 2.35 14.85
CA PRO A 660 -19.54 2.18 15.03
C PRO A 660 -20.36 3.40 14.61
N ASN A 661 -19.76 4.58 14.52
CA ASN A 661 -20.46 5.81 14.15
C ASN A 661 -20.72 5.91 12.64
N VAL A 662 -19.99 5.14 11.84
CA VAL A 662 -20.02 5.17 10.37
C VAL A 662 -21.04 4.18 9.83
N THR A 663 -21.93 4.67 8.96
CA THR A 663 -23.01 3.87 8.36
C THR A 663 -22.68 3.34 6.97
N ALA A 664 -21.90 4.10 6.19
CA ALA A 664 -21.49 3.78 4.83
C ALA A 664 -20.10 4.33 4.49
N ALA A 665 -19.39 3.63 3.61
CA ALA A 665 -18.08 4.03 3.09
C ALA A 665 -18.06 4.07 1.55
N ALA A 666 -17.40 5.07 0.97
CA ALA A 666 -17.22 5.16 -0.48
C ALA A 666 -15.77 5.54 -0.86
N PRO A 667 -14.79 4.65 -0.64
CA PRO A 667 -13.40 4.91 -0.99
C PRO A 667 -13.19 5.06 -2.50
N ILE A 668 -12.34 6.02 -2.90
CA ILE A 668 -11.93 6.27 -4.27
C ILE A 668 -10.45 5.90 -4.42
N SER A 669 -10.15 4.94 -5.30
CA SER A 669 -8.79 4.42 -5.56
C SER A 669 -7.99 4.13 -4.27
N GLY A 670 -8.58 3.39 -3.32
CA GLY A 670 -7.89 3.01 -2.07
C GLY A 670 -6.95 1.81 -2.24
N GLY A 671 -7.49 0.69 -2.75
CA GLY A 671 -6.74 -0.56 -2.92
C GLY A 671 -6.49 -1.34 -1.62
N GLY A 672 -6.31 -2.66 -1.75
CA GLY A 672 -5.85 -3.55 -0.67
C GLY A 672 -4.78 -4.52 -1.20
N GLY A 673 -3.96 -5.07 -0.32
CA GLY A 673 -2.73 -5.76 -0.71
C GLY A 673 -1.63 -4.76 -1.02
N LEU A 674 -1.17 -4.03 0.00
CA LEU A 674 -0.29 -2.87 -0.14
C LEU A 674 1.06 -3.20 -0.79
N THR A 675 1.52 -4.45 -0.75
CA THR A 675 2.73 -4.87 -1.47
C THR A 675 2.51 -4.89 -2.99
N ASP A 676 1.31 -5.21 -3.47
CA ASP A 676 0.98 -5.12 -4.89
C ASP A 676 0.86 -3.66 -5.36
N VAL A 677 0.45 -2.75 -4.47
CA VAL A 677 0.54 -1.30 -4.72
C VAL A 677 2.01 -0.91 -4.84
N ALA A 678 2.84 -1.30 -3.87
CA ALA A 678 4.26 -0.95 -3.81
C ALA A 678 5.10 -1.45 -5.00
N THR A 679 4.69 -2.54 -5.65
CA THR A 679 5.47 -3.15 -6.75
C THR A 679 5.06 -2.67 -8.14
N ARG A 680 3.95 -1.92 -8.26
CA ARG A 680 3.37 -1.52 -9.56
C ARG A 680 2.99 -0.05 -9.66
N SER A 681 2.82 0.62 -8.53
CA SER A 681 2.46 2.03 -8.47
C SER A 681 3.57 2.90 -9.07
N SER A 682 3.17 3.99 -9.71
CA SER A 682 4.09 5.04 -10.10
C SER A 682 4.44 5.96 -8.92
N LEU A 683 3.70 6.00 -7.81
CA LEU A 683 4.00 6.88 -6.66
C LEU A 683 5.21 6.40 -5.83
N VAL A 684 5.37 5.10 -5.73
CA VAL A 684 6.26 4.41 -4.76
C VAL A 684 7.73 4.23 -5.17
N PRO A 685 8.15 4.32 -6.46
CA PRO A 685 9.56 4.12 -6.81
C PRO A 685 10.48 5.00 -5.96
N ASP A 686 10.26 6.31 -5.96
CA ASP A 686 11.14 7.24 -5.23
C ASP A 686 10.95 7.16 -3.72
N SER A 687 9.71 7.13 -3.21
CA SER A 687 9.40 7.20 -1.78
C SER A 687 9.69 5.90 -1.00
N VAL A 688 9.41 4.74 -1.61
CA VAL A 688 9.55 3.42 -0.95
C VAL A 688 10.70 2.63 -1.53
N LEU A 689 10.68 2.39 -2.85
CA LEU A 689 11.58 1.42 -3.48
C LEU A 689 13.03 1.92 -3.55
N GLN A 690 13.25 3.23 -3.53
CA GLN A 690 14.59 3.78 -3.63
C GLN A 690 15.46 3.37 -2.46
N GLN A 691 14.97 3.40 -1.21
CA GLN A 691 15.78 2.91 -0.09
C GLN A 691 15.91 1.38 -0.06
N VAL A 692 15.10 0.64 -0.82
CA VAL A 692 15.27 -0.81 -1.02
C VAL A 692 16.44 -1.10 -1.96
N PHE A 693 16.59 -0.30 -3.02
CA PHE A 693 17.60 -0.54 -4.05
C PHE A 693 18.83 0.37 -3.95
N SER A 694 18.82 1.40 -3.11
CA SER A 694 19.90 2.37 -2.94
C SER A 694 20.47 2.33 -1.51
N PRO A 695 21.55 3.08 -1.18
CA PRO A 695 22.25 4.05 -2.02
C PRO A 695 22.83 3.44 -3.30
N LEU A 696 22.74 4.18 -4.41
CA LEU A 696 23.34 3.79 -5.68
C LEU A 696 24.58 4.66 -5.94
N ILE A 697 25.67 4.06 -6.40
CA ILE A 697 26.74 4.78 -7.08
C ILE A 697 26.55 4.59 -8.57
N VAL A 698 26.43 5.69 -9.31
CA VAL A 698 26.32 5.68 -10.76
C VAL A 698 27.41 6.53 -11.40
N ALA A 699 27.67 6.28 -12.68
CA ALA A 699 28.42 7.21 -13.51
C ALA A 699 27.72 7.48 -14.83
N LEU A 700 27.91 8.68 -15.36
CA LEU A 700 27.40 9.08 -16.67
C LEU A 700 28.33 10.12 -17.30
N PRO A 701 28.39 10.23 -18.64
CA PRO A 701 29.04 11.35 -19.30
C PRO A 701 28.54 12.69 -18.76
N ALA A 702 29.45 13.66 -18.53
CA ALA A 702 29.08 15.00 -18.07
C ALA A 702 28.07 15.67 -19.01
N SER A 703 28.20 15.42 -20.32
CA SER A 703 27.26 15.88 -21.35
C SER A 703 25.86 15.25 -21.29
N ALA A 704 25.70 14.14 -20.58
CA ALA A 704 24.43 13.45 -20.39
C ALA A 704 23.75 13.81 -19.06
N VAL A 705 24.38 14.63 -18.21
CA VAL A 705 23.77 15.15 -16.99
C VAL A 705 22.77 16.24 -17.39
N PRO A 706 21.46 16.09 -17.11
CA PRO A 706 20.47 17.10 -17.47
C PRO A 706 20.74 18.44 -16.76
N MET A 707 20.55 19.55 -17.46
CA MET A 707 20.52 20.87 -16.84
C MET A 707 19.22 21.05 -16.05
N LYS A 708 19.26 21.81 -14.96
CA LYS A 708 18.08 22.22 -14.18
C LYS A 708 17.99 23.74 -14.22
N ASN A 709 16.86 24.29 -14.68
CA ASN A 709 16.66 25.73 -14.85
C ASN A 709 17.78 26.41 -15.66
N ASP A 710 18.19 25.80 -16.78
CA ASP A 710 19.31 26.24 -17.64
C ASP A 710 20.68 26.28 -16.96
N LEU A 711 20.82 25.70 -15.77
CA LEU A 711 22.06 25.64 -15.02
C LEU A 711 22.62 24.22 -15.00
N SER A 712 23.95 24.11 -15.15
CA SER A 712 24.67 22.83 -15.04
C SER A 712 24.43 22.16 -13.68
N GLN A 713 24.24 20.84 -13.70
CA GLN A 713 24.13 20.00 -12.49
C GLN A 713 25.40 19.18 -12.22
N THR A 714 26.49 19.48 -12.94
CA THR A 714 27.79 18.82 -12.84
C THR A 714 28.93 19.83 -12.90
N GLN A 715 29.97 19.60 -12.10
CA GLN A 715 31.26 20.28 -12.17
C GLN A 715 32.18 19.67 -13.24
N CYS A 716 31.81 18.51 -13.79
CA CYS A 716 32.58 17.83 -14.80
C CYS A 716 32.43 18.51 -16.17
N THR A 717 33.50 18.50 -16.95
CA THR A 717 33.61 19.23 -18.22
C THR A 717 33.85 18.29 -19.40
N GLY A 718 33.50 18.73 -20.60
CA GLY A 718 33.84 18.03 -21.84
C GLY A 718 33.37 16.57 -21.88
N ASP A 719 34.32 15.67 -22.11
CA ASP A 719 34.13 14.22 -22.20
C ASP A 719 34.40 13.49 -20.87
N GLN A 720 34.40 14.19 -19.73
CA GLN A 720 34.53 13.55 -18.42
C GLN A 720 33.29 12.72 -18.06
N ARG A 721 33.45 11.83 -17.07
CA ARG A 721 32.38 11.08 -16.41
C ARG A 721 32.13 11.65 -15.03
N SER A 722 30.87 11.96 -14.74
CA SER A 722 30.40 12.35 -13.41
C SER A 722 30.04 11.08 -12.63
N VAL A 723 30.78 10.80 -11.55
CA VAL A 723 30.45 9.72 -10.60
C VAL A 723 29.61 10.34 -9.49
N ARG A 724 28.46 9.73 -9.19
CA ARG A 724 27.41 10.35 -8.35
C ARG A 724 26.76 9.31 -7.44
N PHE A 725 26.27 9.76 -6.29
CA PHE A 725 25.23 9.04 -5.57
C PHE A 725 23.87 9.25 -6.26
N VAL A 726 23.00 8.25 -6.22
CA VAL A 726 21.55 8.43 -6.33
C VAL A 726 20.93 7.99 -5.01
N VAL A 727 20.17 8.88 -4.38
CA VAL A 727 19.62 8.72 -3.03
C VAL A 727 18.20 9.27 -2.94
N ASN A 728 17.38 8.66 -2.11
CA ASN A 728 16.03 9.11 -1.80
C ASN A 728 16.05 10.38 -0.95
N ASP A 729 15.18 11.32 -1.27
CA ASP A 729 14.91 12.52 -0.51
C ASP A 729 13.40 12.64 -0.31
N LEU A 730 12.90 11.91 0.69
CA LEU A 730 11.48 11.82 1.04
C LEU A 730 10.65 11.22 -0.11
N ILE A 731 10.00 12.05 -0.92
CA ILE A 731 9.15 11.62 -2.04
C ILE A 731 9.79 11.82 -3.41
N VAL A 732 11.04 12.27 -3.48
CA VAL A 732 11.79 12.46 -4.73
C VAL A 732 13.18 11.83 -4.67
N SER A 733 13.79 11.60 -5.83
CA SER A 733 15.18 11.16 -5.95
C SER A 733 16.13 12.36 -6.10
N ARG A 734 17.31 12.28 -5.47
CA ARG A 734 18.41 13.25 -5.58
C ARG A 734 19.70 12.60 -6.03
N GLU A 735 20.54 13.39 -6.68
CA GLU A 735 21.89 12.99 -7.07
C GLU A 735 22.95 13.87 -6.41
N VAL A 736 24.02 13.26 -5.90
CA VAL A 736 25.14 13.98 -5.26
C VAL A 736 26.43 13.65 -6.02
N GLU A 737 27.04 14.65 -6.65
CA GLU A 737 28.30 14.45 -7.39
C GLU A 737 29.47 14.15 -6.45
N ILE A 738 30.25 13.12 -6.79
CA ILE A 738 31.39 12.66 -6.00
C ILE A 738 32.70 13.06 -6.68
N ALA A 739 32.85 12.74 -7.97
CA ALA A 739 34.12 12.85 -8.68
C ALA A 739 33.92 13.06 -10.19
N CYS A 740 34.94 13.66 -10.82
CA CYS A 740 35.03 13.80 -12.28
C CYS A 740 36.20 12.97 -12.79
N LEU A 741 35.93 12.01 -13.68
CA LEU A 741 36.93 11.09 -14.21
C LEU A 741 37.10 11.32 -15.71
N THR A 742 38.34 11.22 -16.18
CA THR A 742 38.63 11.24 -17.61
C THR A 742 38.20 9.91 -18.26
N PRO A 743 37.99 9.89 -19.59
CA PRO A 743 37.83 8.65 -20.37
C PRO A 743 38.87 7.56 -20.04
N ALA A 744 40.13 7.94 -19.82
CA ALA A 744 41.19 6.98 -19.51
C ALA A 744 41.01 6.29 -18.15
N GLU A 745 40.46 7.01 -17.18
CA GLU A 745 40.18 6.52 -15.82
C GLU A 745 38.89 5.70 -15.77
N LEU A 746 37.87 6.07 -16.57
CA LEU A 746 36.57 5.42 -16.55
C LEU A 746 35.90 5.44 -17.94
N ASP A 747 36.01 4.33 -18.67
CA ASP A 747 35.30 4.02 -19.92
C ASP A 747 35.20 2.49 -20.07
N ARG A 748 34.94 1.99 -21.29
CA ARG A 748 34.96 0.55 -21.60
C ARG A 748 36.18 -0.16 -21.04
N ASN A 749 36.02 -1.48 -20.85
CA ASN A 749 37.08 -2.39 -20.43
C ASN A 749 37.59 -2.12 -19.01
N LYS A 750 36.71 -1.60 -18.13
CA LYS A 750 36.99 -1.39 -16.72
C LYS A 750 35.98 -2.16 -15.87
N THR A 751 36.37 -2.46 -14.65
CA THR A 751 35.51 -3.06 -13.61
C THR A 751 35.49 -2.15 -12.40
N VAL A 752 34.30 -1.85 -11.89
CA VAL A 752 34.12 -1.08 -10.65
C VAL A 752 33.84 -2.05 -9.52
N VAL A 753 34.55 -1.92 -8.41
CA VAL A 753 34.27 -2.61 -7.14
C VAL A 753 34.04 -1.54 -6.07
N LEU A 754 32.87 -1.57 -5.47
CA LEU A 754 32.47 -0.72 -4.36
C LEU A 754 32.48 -1.54 -3.07
N GLU A 755 33.16 -1.03 -2.05
CA GLU A 755 33.24 -1.65 -0.73
C GLU A 755 32.72 -0.70 0.34
N ASN A 756 31.83 -1.19 1.20
CA ASN A 756 31.47 -0.52 2.45
C ASN A 756 32.43 -0.99 3.55
N GLY A 757 33.27 -0.07 4.03
CA GLY A 757 34.32 -0.38 5.00
C GLY A 757 33.83 -0.70 6.41
N ARG A 758 32.54 -0.51 6.72
CA ARG A 758 31.96 -0.80 8.04
C ARG A 758 31.36 -2.19 8.11
N ASN A 759 30.50 -2.56 7.16
CA ASN A 759 29.83 -3.87 7.15
C ASN A 759 30.57 -4.90 6.27
N GLY A 760 31.56 -4.49 5.47
CA GLY A 760 32.38 -5.37 4.63
C GLY A 760 31.69 -5.82 3.33
N GLU A 761 30.50 -5.28 3.05
CA GLU A 761 29.76 -5.58 1.83
C GLU A 761 30.50 -5.07 0.59
N ARG A 762 30.55 -5.90 -0.44
CA ARG A 762 31.15 -5.57 -1.74
C ARG A 762 30.14 -5.78 -2.85
N ARG A 763 30.09 -4.82 -3.77
CA ARG A 763 29.26 -4.84 -4.97
C ARG A 763 30.08 -4.32 -6.15
N CYS A 764 29.76 -4.74 -7.36
CA CYS A 764 30.61 -4.46 -8.50
C CYS A 764 29.79 -4.49 -9.79
N ALA A 765 30.30 -3.80 -10.81
CA ALA A 765 29.68 -3.75 -12.13
C ALA A 765 30.74 -3.58 -13.21
N ARG A 766 30.38 -3.92 -14.43
CA ARG A 766 31.16 -3.55 -15.62
C ARG A 766 30.86 -2.11 -16.03
N VAL A 767 31.86 -1.44 -16.59
CA VAL A 767 31.72 -0.10 -17.15
C VAL A 767 31.35 -0.16 -18.64
N ALA A 768 30.27 0.52 -19.01
CA ALA A 768 29.79 0.65 -20.38
C ALA A 768 30.74 1.52 -21.24
N PRO A 769 30.60 1.52 -22.58
CA PRO A 769 31.52 2.23 -23.46
C PRO A 769 31.64 3.73 -23.24
N ASP A 770 30.60 4.38 -22.74
CA ASP A 770 30.55 5.79 -22.39
C ASP A 770 30.75 6.03 -20.88
N GLY A 771 31.40 5.09 -20.18
CA GLY A 771 31.73 5.23 -18.76
C GLY A 771 30.58 5.00 -17.79
N ARG A 772 29.39 4.59 -18.27
CA ARG A 772 28.25 4.31 -17.38
C ARG A 772 28.45 3.05 -16.57
N PHE A 773 28.04 3.12 -15.31
CA PHE A 773 27.84 1.97 -14.44
C PHE A 773 26.79 2.31 -13.38
N ARG A 774 26.29 1.27 -12.69
CA ARG A 774 25.45 1.38 -11.50
C ARG A 774 25.87 0.29 -10.52
N VAL A 775 26.06 0.65 -9.26
CA VAL A 775 26.33 -0.30 -8.18
C VAL A 775 25.50 0.09 -6.96
N PRO A 776 24.50 -0.71 -6.55
CA PRO A 776 23.85 -0.55 -5.26
C PRO A 776 24.79 -0.98 -4.13
N ILE A 777 24.67 -0.41 -2.93
CA ILE A 777 25.43 -0.86 -1.76
C ILE A 777 24.57 -0.76 -0.49
N PRO A 778 24.41 -1.84 0.31
CA PRO A 778 23.85 -1.72 1.66
C PRO A 778 24.75 -0.84 2.53
N ALA A 779 24.21 0.26 3.03
CA ALA A 779 24.94 1.22 3.84
C ALA A 779 24.05 1.91 4.87
N ASP A 780 24.66 2.33 5.98
CA ASP A 780 24.11 3.29 6.93
C ASP A 780 24.69 4.69 6.66
N VAL A 781 23.95 5.75 7.04
CA VAL A 781 24.46 7.13 6.98
C VAL A 781 25.81 7.22 7.70
N GLY A 782 26.83 7.74 7.00
CA GLY A 782 28.18 7.92 7.53
C GLY A 782 29.13 6.74 7.31
N ASP A 783 28.68 5.62 6.76
CA ASP A 783 29.56 4.49 6.43
C ASP A 783 30.60 4.88 5.37
N ARG A 784 31.87 4.51 5.61
CA ARG A 784 32.97 4.80 4.67
C ARG A 784 32.85 3.94 3.42
N LEU A 785 32.92 4.57 2.25
CA LEU A 785 32.85 3.88 0.96
C LEU A 785 34.19 3.97 0.21
N ASP A 786 34.55 2.90 -0.49
CA ASP A 786 35.77 2.81 -1.30
C ASP A 786 35.42 2.34 -2.71
N ILE A 787 35.52 3.24 -3.70
CA ILE A 787 35.25 2.94 -5.11
C ILE A 787 36.59 2.61 -5.77
N GLN A 788 36.75 1.37 -6.23
CA GLN A 788 37.96 0.83 -6.85
C GLN A 788 37.68 0.54 -8.32
N ILE A 789 38.44 1.14 -9.24
CA ILE A 789 38.33 0.94 -10.68
C ILE A 789 39.55 0.15 -11.14
N TYR A 790 39.31 -1.00 -11.77
CA TYR A 790 40.35 -1.86 -12.33
C TYR A 790 40.45 -1.66 -13.84
N ASP A 791 41.68 -1.65 -14.36
CA ASP A 791 42.02 -1.44 -15.77
C ASP A 791 41.86 -2.71 -16.62
N ALA A 792 40.83 -3.50 -16.32
CA ALA A 792 40.41 -4.65 -17.07
C ALA A 792 38.88 -4.86 -16.92
N PRO A 793 38.19 -5.36 -17.96
CA PRO A 793 36.84 -5.86 -17.80
C PRO A 793 36.86 -7.13 -16.96
N ASP A 794 35.77 -7.40 -16.25
CA ASP A 794 35.54 -8.63 -15.48
C ASP A 794 36.70 -8.97 -14.54
N ALA A 795 37.26 -7.96 -13.88
CA ALA A 795 38.42 -8.09 -13.01
C ALA A 795 38.08 -8.74 -11.64
N VAL A 796 36.98 -9.48 -11.57
CA VAL A 796 36.45 -10.14 -10.37
C VAL A 796 36.18 -11.62 -10.67
N VAL A 797 36.20 -12.46 -9.63
CA VAL A 797 35.88 -13.90 -9.75
C VAL A 797 34.43 -14.12 -10.20
N SER A 798 33.51 -13.33 -9.67
CA SER A 798 32.07 -13.32 -9.98
C SER A 798 31.47 -12.01 -9.48
N TYR A 799 30.41 -11.54 -10.12
CA TYR A 799 29.68 -10.35 -9.69
C TYR A 799 28.90 -10.55 -8.38
N LYS A 800 28.67 -11.79 -7.92
CA LYS A 800 28.05 -12.08 -6.62
C LYS A 800 28.94 -11.71 -5.44
N GLY A 801 30.22 -12.10 -5.51
CA GLY A 801 31.18 -11.93 -4.42
C GLY A 801 32.07 -10.69 -4.56
N CYS A 802 32.18 -10.15 -5.78
CA CYS A 802 32.98 -8.98 -6.10
C CYS A 802 34.42 -9.03 -5.58
N VAL A 803 34.98 -10.24 -5.52
CA VAL A 803 36.38 -10.47 -5.12
C VAL A 803 37.26 -10.20 -6.32
N PRO A 804 38.17 -9.20 -6.26
CA PRO A 804 39.07 -8.91 -7.38
C PRO A 804 39.98 -10.10 -7.70
N LEU A 805 40.26 -10.32 -8.98
CA LEU A 805 41.19 -11.36 -9.43
C LEU A 805 42.61 -11.05 -8.92
N PRO A 806 43.39 -12.07 -8.52
CA PRO A 806 44.79 -11.88 -8.17
C PRO A 806 45.56 -11.20 -9.31
N GLY A 807 46.21 -10.07 -9.02
CA GLY A 807 46.97 -9.30 -10.02
C GLY A 807 46.12 -8.46 -10.98
N ALA A 808 44.83 -8.30 -10.72
CA ALA A 808 43.99 -7.36 -11.48
C ALA A 808 44.65 -5.96 -11.53
N PRO A 809 44.80 -5.37 -12.73
CA PRO A 809 45.51 -4.11 -12.89
C PRO A 809 44.74 -2.99 -12.18
N ALA A 810 45.35 -2.40 -11.15
CA ALA A 810 44.73 -1.33 -10.38
C ALA A 810 44.70 -0.04 -11.23
N GLY A 811 43.53 0.56 -11.33
CA GLY A 811 43.31 1.87 -11.95
C GLY A 811 43.01 2.93 -10.90
N ARG A 812 41.92 3.68 -11.11
CA ARG A 812 41.49 4.80 -10.27
C ARG A 812 40.85 4.31 -8.95
N ARG A 813 41.02 5.06 -7.85
CA ARG A 813 40.41 4.75 -6.54
C ARG A 813 39.88 6.00 -5.82
N ILE A 814 38.59 6.06 -5.52
CA ILE A 814 37.92 7.23 -4.93
C ILE A 814 37.54 6.90 -3.48
N ARG A 815 38.02 7.74 -2.55
CA ARG A 815 37.79 7.59 -1.09
C ARG A 815 37.41 8.89 -0.40
N THR A 816 37.24 9.95 -1.17
CA THR A 816 36.91 11.29 -0.71
C THR A 816 35.82 11.89 -1.57
N PHE A 817 35.08 12.86 -1.04
CA PHE A 817 34.32 13.76 -1.90
C PHE A 817 35.31 14.62 -2.68
N GLU A 818 35.27 14.55 -4.00
CA GLU A 818 36.24 15.22 -4.87
C GLU A 818 35.63 16.39 -5.63
N GLN A 819 34.31 16.58 -5.61
CA GLN A 819 33.65 17.72 -6.24
C GLN A 819 32.70 18.43 -5.27
N PRO A 820 32.59 19.77 -5.35
CA PRO A 820 31.52 20.49 -4.67
C PRO A 820 30.18 20.29 -5.40
N ALA A 821 29.09 20.64 -4.74
CA ALA A 821 27.79 20.70 -5.40
C ALA A 821 27.84 21.72 -6.55
N ALA A 822 27.25 21.36 -7.70
CA ALA A 822 27.05 22.30 -8.81
C ALA A 822 26.15 23.47 -8.39
N GLN A 823 25.14 23.15 -7.57
CA GLN A 823 24.26 24.10 -6.92
C GLN A 823 24.01 23.65 -5.49
N GLN A 824 24.13 24.56 -4.55
CA GLN A 824 23.72 24.32 -3.18
C GLN A 824 22.21 24.55 -3.05
N GLY A 825 21.54 23.64 -2.35
CA GLY A 825 20.14 23.78 -1.97
C GLY A 825 19.97 24.75 -0.80
N ASN A 826 18.74 25.16 -0.56
CA ASN A 826 18.39 25.93 0.62
C ASN A 826 18.66 25.12 1.90
N VAL A 827 18.91 25.83 3.00
CA VAL A 827 19.08 25.25 4.33
C VAL A 827 18.35 26.14 5.33
N GLY A 828 17.44 25.55 6.10
CA GLY A 828 16.63 26.27 7.08
C GLY A 828 17.44 26.76 8.29
N ASP A 829 18.47 26.01 8.69
CA ASP A 829 19.38 26.37 9.78
C ASP A 829 20.60 27.15 9.27
N ALA A 830 20.61 28.47 9.48
CA ALA A 830 21.70 29.35 9.06
C ALA A 830 23.08 29.02 9.67
N SER A 831 23.15 28.15 10.70
CA SER A 831 24.42 27.67 11.27
C SER A 831 25.01 26.48 10.49
N ARG A 832 24.19 25.80 9.67
CA ARG A 832 24.62 24.72 8.79
C ARG A 832 25.05 25.31 7.45
N THR A 833 26.35 25.59 7.34
CA THR A 833 26.95 26.07 6.09
C THR A 833 28.13 25.21 5.68
N CYS A 834 28.53 25.33 4.41
CA CYS A 834 29.75 24.69 3.92
C CYS A 834 30.98 25.16 4.69
N GLU A 835 31.09 26.45 5.02
CA GLU A 835 32.21 27.00 5.83
C GLU A 835 32.25 26.37 7.23
N ALA A 836 31.09 26.19 7.86
CA ALA A 836 30.99 25.54 9.16
C ALA A 836 31.35 24.06 9.10
N ALA A 837 31.04 23.37 8.00
CA ALA A 837 31.47 21.98 7.78
C ALA A 837 32.99 21.89 7.54
N ILE A 838 33.54 22.79 6.72
CA ILE A 838 34.99 22.90 6.46
C ILE A 838 35.75 23.13 7.76
N ALA A 839 35.31 24.08 8.59
CA ALA A 839 35.95 24.41 9.87
C ALA A 839 35.98 23.24 10.86
N ARG A 840 35.04 22.30 10.75
CA ARG A 840 34.97 21.07 11.56
C ARG A 840 35.73 19.89 10.95
N SER A 841 36.16 20.02 9.70
CA SER A 841 36.85 18.97 8.96
C SER A 841 38.37 19.17 8.96
N ASN A 842 39.12 18.08 8.76
CA ASN A 842 40.59 18.13 8.64
C ASN A 842 41.02 18.05 7.17
N VAL A 843 40.47 18.93 6.34
CA VAL A 843 40.78 19.01 4.89
C VAL A 843 41.87 20.04 4.63
N SER A 844 42.54 19.94 3.47
CA SER A 844 43.58 20.90 3.08
C SER A 844 42.97 22.28 2.81
N GLU A 845 43.77 23.35 2.90
CA GLU A 845 43.32 24.69 2.52
C GLU A 845 42.92 24.77 1.03
N GLU A 846 43.54 23.95 0.18
CA GLU A 846 43.19 23.86 -1.24
C GLU A 846 41.80 23.27 -1.42
N ASP A 847 41.51 22.15 -0.76
CA ASP A 847 40.21 21.51 -0.82
C ASP A 847 39.12 22.37 -0.18
N ALA A 848 39.42 23.04 0.94
CA ALA A 848 38.52 23.98 1.59
C ALA A 848 38.05 25.10 0.63
N ARG A 849 38.94 25.61 -0.24
CA ARG A 849 38.58 26.63 -1.24
C ARG A 849 37.67 26.12 -2.35
N ARG A 850 37.60 24.80 -2.55
CA ARG A 850 36.75 24.18 -3.59
C ARG A 850 35.29 24.05 -3.14
N GLY A 851 35.01 24.12 -1.84
CA GLY A 851 33.66 24.08 -1.29
C GLY A 851 33.22 22.68 -0.85
N CYS A 852 31.92 22.41 -0.90
CA CYS A 852 31.31 21.19 -0.36
C CYS A 852 30.32 20.58 -1.35
N ALA A 853 30.26 19.25 -1.40
CA ALA A 853 29.06 18.54 -1.84
C ALA A 853 27.95 18.73 -0.78
N GLN A 854 26.70 18.54 -1.18
CA GLN A 854 25.55 18.71 -0.29
C GLN A 854 24.51 17.63 -0.58
N TYR A 855 23.94 17.12 0.50
CA TYR A 855 22.68 16.36 0.47
C TYR A 855 21.86 16.83 1.66
N ARG A 856 20.62 17.28 1.39
CA ARG A 856 19.78 17.92 2.41
C ARG A 856 20.52 19.10 3.06
N ASP A 857 20.38 19.27 4.36
CA ASP A 857 21.12 20.24 5.17
C ASP A 857 22.54 19.81 5.58
N VAL A 858 23.07 18.71 5.02
CA VAL A 858 24.40 18.18 5.34
C VAL A 858 25.40 18.51 4.22
N PHE A 859 26.52 19.12 4.62
CA PHE A 859 27.62 19.47 3.73
C PHE A 859 28.82 18.54 3.92
N TYR A 860 29.38 18.09 2.80
CA TYR A 860 30.56 17.24 2.72
C TYR A 860 31.70 18.01 2.06
N PRO A 861 32.67 18.55 2.82
CA PRO A 861 33.79 19.29 2.26
C PRO A 861 34.55 18.47 1.22
N VAL A 862 35.01 19.10 0.14
CA VAL A 862 35.94 18.45 -0.79
C VAL A 862 37.18 17.97 -0.02
N GLY A 863 37.73 16.82 -0.40
CA GLY A 863 38.84 16.15 0.30
C GLY A 863 38.44 15.43 1.60
N SER A 864 37.22 15.63 2.11
CA SER A 864 36.72 14.85 3.25
C SER A 864 36.40 13.40 2.81
N PRO A 865 36.45 12.42 3.74
CA PRO A 865 36.31 11.03 3.32
C PRO A 865 34.90 10.73 2.80
N LEU A 866 34.83 9.90 1.77
CA LEU A 866 33.60 9.49 1.11
C LEU A 866 32.77 8.64 2.06
N VAL A 867 31.54 9.08 2.31
CA VAL A 867 30.58 8.38 3.16
C VAL A 867 29.22 8.31 2.49
N ALA A 868 28.44 7.28 2.82
CA ALA A 868 27.05 7.18 2.42
C ALA A 868 26.22 8.33 3.05
N PRO A 869 25.53 9.17 2.25
CA PRO A 869 24.72 10.27 2.78
C PRO A 869 23.33 9.81 3.25
N GLN A 870 22.92 8.60 2.87
CA GLN A 870 21.64 7.97 3.20
C GLN A 870 21.85 6.50 3.59
N GLU A 871 20.94 5.95 4.41
CA GLU A 871 20.82 4.51 4.62
C GLU A 871 19.91 3.83 3.60
N GLY A 872 20.18 2.56 3.29
CA GLY A 872 19.32 1.75 2.42
C GLY A 872 19.81 0.33 2.24
N LEU A 873 18.96 -0.56 1.74
CA LEU A 873 19.21 -2.01 1.66
C LEU A 873 20.14 -2.40 0.50
N GLY A 874 20.28 -1.55 -0.52
CA GLY A 874 21.15 -1.82 -1.68
C GLY A 874 20.88 -3.17 -2.36
N LEU A 875 19.62 -3.60 -2.43
CA LEU A 875 19.23 -4.83 -3.11
C LEU A 875 19.24 -4.65 -4.64
N THR A 876 19.24 -5.77 -5.36
CA THR A 876 19.13 -5.80 -6.83
C THR A 876 17.69 -6.16 -7.22
N ARG A 877 17.10 -5.39 -8.14
CA ARG A 877 15.79 -5.67 -8.74
C ARG A 877 15.78 -7.08 -9.35
N GLN A 878 14.60 -7.72 -9.44
CA GLN A 878 14.44 -9.07 -10.02
C GLN A 878 15.26 -10.19 -9.36
N SER A 879 15.77 -9.99 -8.14
CA SER A 879 16.49 -11.02 -7.37
C SER A 879 15.59 -11.81 -6.40
N PRO A 880 16.01 -13.02 -5.95
CA PRO A 880 15.27 -13.79 -4.93
C PRO A 880 15.12 -13.05 -3.61
N ASP A 881 16.14 -12.28 -3.21
CA ASP A 881 16.15 -11.54 -1.94
C ASP A 881 15.04 -10.48 -1.90
N VAL A 882 14.83 -9.78 -3.02
CA VAL A 882 13.75 -8.79 -3.16
C VAL A 882 12.38 -9.45 -3.08
N ARG A 883 12.19 -10.61 -3.73
CA ARG A 883 10.94 -11.37 -3.65
C ARG A 883 10.65 -11.87 -2.23
N LYS A 884 11.67 -12.41 -1.54
CA LYS A 884 11.58 -12.83 -0.13
C LYS A 884 11.24 -11.65 0.78
N LEU A 885 11.87 -10.49 0.56
CA LEU A 885 11.57 -9.26 1.30
C LEU A 885 10.11 -8.83 1.10
N PHE A 886 9.64 -8.70 -0.16
CA PHE A 886 8.27 -8.27 -0.43
C PHE A 886 7.22 -9.22 0.14
N ALA A 887 7.45 -10.54 0.06
CA ALA A 887 6.55 -11.52 0.68
C ALA A 887 6.43 -11.31 2.20
N LEU A 888 7.53 -11.02 2.88
CA LEU A 888 7.55 -10.74 4.32
C LEU A 888 6.98 -9.36 4.66
N VAL A 889 7.22 -8.34 3.83
CA VAL A 889 6.73 -6.97 4.01
C VAL A 889 5.20 -6.93 4.05
N GLN A 890 4.50 -7.74 3.25
CA GLN A 890 3.05 -7.83 3.34
C GLN A 890 2.59 -8.22 4.76
N ALA A 891 3.25 -9.19 5.41
CA ALA A 891 2.96 -9.53 6.80
C ALA A 891 3.25 -8.35 7.75
N GLY A 892 4.29 -7.56 7.47
CA GLY A 892 4.56 -6.31 8.21
C GLY A 892 3.41 -5.32 8.09
N LEU A 893 2.84 -5.16 6.89
CA LEU A 893 1.79 -4.18 6.56
C LEU A 893 0.38 -4.60 6.94
N ASP A 894 0.09 -5.89 7.11
CA ASP A 894 -1.28 -6.44 7.21
C ASP A 894 -2.18 -5.75 8.26
N ALA A 895 -1.64 -5.33 9.42
CA ALA A 895 -2.43 -4.62 10.44
C ALA A 895 -2.87 -3.20 10.02
N GLY A 896 -2.27 -2.63 8.97
CA GLY A 896 -2.68 -1.39 8.31
C GLY A 896 -3.21 -1.59 6.88
N ASP A 897 -3.37 -2.83 6.41
CA ASP A 897 -3.84 -3.11 5.04
C ASP A 897 -5.38 -3.21 4.99
N PRO A 898 -6.08 -2.40 4.17
CA PRO A 898 -7.53 -2.44 4.01
C PRO A 898 -8.09 -3.82 3.67
N ILE A 899 -7.31 -4.69 3.03
CA ILE A 899 -7.75 -6.03 2.63
C ILE A 899 -8.32 -6.81 3.82
N ASN A 900 -7.72 -6.64 5.01
CA ASN A 900 -8.09 -7.35 6.24
C ASN A 900 -9.39 -6.83 6.87
N PHE A 901 -9.81 -5.63 6.50
CA PHE A 901 -11.03 -4.99 6.99
C PHE A 901 -12.23 -5.26 6.07
N ALA A 902 -11.98 -5.58 4.80
CA ALA A 902 -12.99 -5.82 3.78
C ALA A 902 -14.10 -6.82 4.21
N PRO A 903 -13.80 -7.98 4.83
CA PRO A 903 -14.83 -8.93 5.23
C PRO A 903 -15.80 -8.37 6.30
N TYR A 904 -15.40 -7.38 7.09
CA TYR A 904 -16.19 -6.83 8.21
C TYR A 904 -17.33 -5.87 7.79
N TYR A 905 -17.53 -5.68 6.49
CA TYR A 905 -18.71 -4.98 5.96
C TYR A 905 -19.97 -5.88 5.91
N GLY A 906 -19.82 -7.21 5.96
CA GLY A 906 -20.96 -8.14 6.02
C GLY A 906 -20.62 -9.64 6.04
N LEU A 907 -19.40 -10.02 5.62
CA LEU A 907 -18.94 -11.42 5.61
C LEU A 907 -18.40 -11.91 6.96
N ARG A 908 -17.95 -11.01 7.83
CA ARG A 908 -17.56 -11.27 9.23
C ARG A 908 -18.32 -10.34 10.15
N ALA A 909 -18.70 -10.85 11.32
CA ALA A 909 -19.32 -10.04 12.36
C ALA A 909 -18.23 -9.27 13.12
N ALA A 910 -18.28 -7.94 13.08
CA ALA A 910 -17.46 -7.09 13.91
C ALA A 910 -18.12 -6.90 15.28
N PRO A 911 -17.44 -7.09 16.42
CA PRO A 911 -17.97 -6.69 17.72
C PRO A 911 -18.01 -5.16 17.85
N GLY A 912 -19.13 -4.64 18.36
CA GLY A 912 -19.32 -3.25 18.76
C GLY A 912 -18.73 -2.96 20.14
N VAL A 913 -18.82 -1.70 20.56
CA VAL A 913 -18.24 -1.19 21.82
C VAL A 913 -18.86 -1.85 23.05
N ASP A 914 -20.12 -2.27 22.96
CA ASP A 914 -20.85 -3.00 24.01
C ASP A 914 -20.66 -4.53 23.93
N GLY A 915 -19.91 -5.02 22.94
CA GLY A 915 -19.70 -6.43 22.65
C GLY A 915 -20.77 -7.07 21.77
N ALA A 916 -21.88 -6.38 21.46
CA ALA A 916 -22.86 -6.86 20.49
C ALA A 916 -22.31 -6.73 19.05
N PRO A 917 -22.69 -7.60 18.10
CA PRO A 917 -22.27 -7.43 16.72
C PRO A 917 -22.71 -6.09 16.13
N LEU A 918 -21.78 -5.37 15.50
CA LEU A 918 -22.11 -4.23 14.65
C LEU A 918 -23.02 -4.69 13.51
N PRO A 919 -23.97 -3.85 13.09
CA PRO A 919 -24.79 -4.16 11.92
C PRO A 919 -23.91 -4.25 10.66
N PRO A 920 -24.31 -5.03 9.65
CA PRO A 920 -23.73 -4.96 8.31
C PRO A 920 -23.74 -3.51 7.82
N ARG A 921 -22.68 -3.10 7.15
CA ARG A 921 -22.48 -1.72 6.68
C ARG A 921 -22.39 -1.69 5.17
N ALA A 922 -22.62 -0.51 4.62
CA ALA A 922 -22.51 -0.32 3.18
C ALA A 922 -21.08 0.07 2.81
N VAL A 923 -20.60 -0.48 1.70
CA VAL A 923 -19.40 -0.02 1.02
C VAL A 923 -19.54 -0.24 -0.47
N VAL A 924 -19.14 0.74 -1.26
CA VAL A 924 -18.83 0.48 -2.66
C VAL A 924 -17.41 0.99 -2.89
N ALA A 925 -16.59 0.27 -3.66
CA ALA A 925 -15.23 0.71 -3.98
C ALA A 925 -15.24 1.40 -5.35
N TRP A 926 -14.82 2.67 -5.43
CA TRP A 926 -14.72 3.41 -6.67
C TRP A 926 -13.27 3.34 -7.18
N ASN A 927 -13.00 2.43 -8.10
CA ASN A 927 -11.68 2.32 -8.72
C ASN A 927 -11.64 3.22 -9.94
N THR A 928 -10.58 4.01 -10.15
CA THR A 928 -10.38 4.66 -11.45
C THR A 928 -9.76 3.67 -12.43
N THR A 929 -10.34 3.59 -13.63
CA THR A 929 -9.86 2.69 -14.68
C THR A 929 -8.47 3.12 -15.11
N GLY A 930 -7.51 2.20 -15.02
CA GLY A 930 -6.12 2.45 -15.38
C GLY A 930 -5.36 3.40 -14.47
N ASP A 931 -5.76 3.48 -13.20
CA ASP A 931 -5.08 4.31 -12.22
C ASP A 931 -3.58 3.93 -12.11
N PRO A 932 -2.66 4.85 -12.46
CA PRO A 932 -1.23 4.57 -12.47
C PRO A 932 -0.60 4.57 -11.07
N MET A 933 -1.26 5.18 -10.09
CA MET A 933 -0.73 5.34 -8.73
C MET A 933 -1.32 4.31 -7.76
N VAL A 934 -2.57 3.92 -7.92
CA VAL A 934 -3.19 2.82 -7.16
C VAL A 934 -3.70 1.77 -8.14
N PRO A 935 -2.92 0.71 -8.42
CA PRO A 935 -3.23 -0.24 -9.48
C PRO A 935 -4.64 -0.83 -9.32
N ALA A 936 -5.45 -0.78 -10.38
CA ALA A 936 -6.87 -1.16 -10.35
C ALA A 936 -7.13 -2.55 -9.72
N GLY A 937 -6.24 -3.53 -9.99
CA GLY A 937 -6.30 -4.88 -9.42
C GLY A 937 -6.37 -4.91 -7.89
N THR A 938 -5.76 -3.95 -7.19
CA THR A 938 -5.76 -3.88 -5.71
C THR A 938 -7.13 -3.44 -5.16
N GLY A 939 -7.82 -2.53 -5.85
CA GLY A 939 -9.19 -2.13 -5.50
C GLY A 939 -10.20 -3.25 -5.74
N TYR A 940 -10.05 -4.01 -6.83
CA TYR A 940 -10.85 -5.20 -7.07
C TYR A 940 -10.52 -6.36 -6.12
N ALA A 941 -9.28 -6.46 -5.63
CA ALA A 941 -8.92 -7.42 -4.57
C ALA A 941 -9.65 -7.09 -3.26
N PHE A 942 -9.70 -5.82 -2.85
CA PHE A 942 -10.53 -5.36 -1.73
C PHE A 942 -12.01 -5.72 -1.93
N ALA A 943 -12.58 -5.37 -3.08
CA ALA A 943 -13.98 -5.66 -3.39
C ALA A 943 -14.27 -7.18 -3.41
N ARG A 944 -13.34 -8.00 -3.90
CA ARG A 944 -13.42 -9.47 -3.84
C ARG A 944 -13.43 -9.96 -2.40
N ALA A 945 -12.53 -9.46 -1.55
CA ALA A 945 -12.49 -9.80 -0.13
C ALA A 945 -13.74 -9.36 0.65
N ALA A 946 -14.38 -8.25 0.26
CA ALA A 946 -15.67 -7.81 0.78
C ALA A 946 -16.87 -8.63 0.26
N GLY A 947 -16.67 -9.47 -0.77
CA GLY A 947 -17.74 -10.25 -1.41
C GLY A 947 -18.47 -9.52 -2.55
N GLY A 948 -18.00 -8.34 -2.96
CA GLY A 948 -18.53 -7.54 -4.06
C GLY A 948 -18.09 -7.98 -5.45
N VAL A 949 -17.09 -8.86 -5.56
CA VAL A 949 -16.64 -9.47 -6.84
C VAL A 949 -16.57 -11.00 -6.69
N PRO A 950 -17.54 -11.75 -7.23
CA PRO A 950 -17.52 -13.20 -7.16
C PRO A 950 -16.55 -13.78 -8.21
N PHE A 951 -15.83 -14.82 -7.82
CA PHE A 951 -14.82 -15.49 -8.65
C PHE A 951 -15.10 -16.99 -8.86
N LEU A 952 -16.06 -17.56 -8.12
CA LEU A 952 -16.45 -18.95 -8.26
C LEU A 952 -17.68 -19.12 -9.18
N PRO A 953 -17.80 -20.25 -9.88
CA PRO A 953 -18.96 -20.52 -10.72
C PRO A 953 -20.22 -20.83 -9.88
N PRO A 954 -21.43 -20.77 -10.48
CA PRO A 954 -22.69 -20.93 -9.73
C PRO A 954 -22.83 -22.25 -8.97
N SER A 955 -22.20 -23.32 -9.46
CA SER A 955 -22.26 -24.65 -8.84
C SER A 955 -21.73 -24.68 -7.41
N PHE A 956 -20.76 -23.82 -7.09
CA PHE A 956 -20.12 -23.79 -5.77
C PHE A 956 -21.08 -23.40 -4.64
N ALA A 957 -22.12 -22.62 -4.94
CA ALA A 957 -23.13 -22.31 -3.93
C ALA A 957 -23.89 -23.55 -3.43
N ALA A 958 -23.95 -24.62 -4.22
CA ALA A 958 -24.58 -25.88 -3.80
C ALA A 958 -23.57 -26.91 -3.29
N THR A 959 -22.36 -26.94 -3.86
CA THR A 959 -21.37 -27.99 -3.57
C THR A 959 -20.34 -27.60 -2.51
N HIS A 960 -20.15 -26.29 -2.26
CA HIS A 960 -19.16 -25.74 -1.35
C HIS A 960 -19.77 -24.60 -0.52
N PRO A 961 -20.69 -24.89 0.43
CA PRO A 961 -21.45 -23.86 1.14
C PRO A 961 -20.56 -22.84 1.87
N GLU A 962 -19.39 -23.24 2.35
CA GLU A 962 -18.40 -22.36 3.00
C GLU A 962 -17.76 -21.34 2.04
N TRP A 963 -17.85 -21.56 0.73
CA TRP A 963 -17.36 -20.65 -0.31
C TRP A 963 -18.52 -19.97 -1.07
N ALA A 964 -19.77 -20.24 -0.69
CA ALA A 964 -20.94 -19.78 -1.44
C ALA A 964 -21.05 -18.25 -1.56
N GLU A 965 -20.47 -17.51 -0.62
CA GLU A 965 -20.37 -16.04 -0.65
C GLU A 965 -19.62 -15.49 -1.88
N TYR A 966 -18.74 -16.29 -2.47
CA TYR A 966 -17.91 -15.91 -3.62
C TYR A 966 -18.40 -16.51 -4.95
N ALA A 967 -19.53 -17.23 -4.93
CA ALA A 967 -20.16 -17.79 -6.11
C ALA A 967 -20.89 -16.74 -6.94
N THR A 968 -20.85 -16.89 -8.26
CA THR A 968 -21.60 -16.03 -9.18
C THR A 968 -23.04 -16.55 -9.32
N PRO A 969 -24.09 -15.71 -9.21
CA PRO A 969 -25.46 -16.13 -9.50
C PRO A 969 -25.61 -16.65 -10.93
N LEU A 970 -26.39 -17.72 -11.13
CA LEU A 970 -26.55 -18.36 -12.44
C LEU A 970 -27.01 -17.39 -13.55
N ALA A 971 -27.94 -16.49 -13.23
CA ALA A 971 -28.44 -15.49 -14.18
C ALA A 971 -27.34 -14.50 -14.62
N LEU A 972 -26.52 -14.03 -13.68
CA LEU A 972 -25.40 -13.13 -13.98
C LEU A 972 -24.31 -13.87 -14.76
N TYR A 973 -23.97 -15.10 -14.36
CA TYR A 973 -23.00 -15.95 -15.05
C TYR A 973 -23.40 -16.19 -16.53
N GLY A 974 -24.66 -16.50 -16.79
CA GLY A 974 -25.19 -16.64 -18.15
C GLY A 974 -25.16 -15.34 -18.94
N ALA A 975 -25.51 -14.20 -18.32
CA ALA A 975 -25.47 -12.88 -18.96
C ALA A 975 -24.05 -12.42 -19.35
N LEU A 976 -23.03 -12.95 -18.66
CA LEU A 976 -21.62 -12.69 -18.94
C LEU A 976 -20.97 -13.76 -19.84
N GLY A 977 -21.77 -14.60 -20.50
CA GLY A 977 -21.27 -15.61 -21.43
C GLY A 977 -20.57 -16.78 -20.73
N ASN A 978 -21.12 -17.24 -19.60
CA ASN A 978 -20.56 -18.29 -18.74
C ASN A 978 -19.19 -17.90 -18.15
N LYS A 979 -19.06 -16.65 -17.72
CA LYS A 979 -17.89 -16.13 -17.02
C LYS A 979 -18.31 -15.54 -15.67
N THR A 980 -17.43 -15.67 -14.68
CA THR A 980 -17.58 -14.92 -13.43
C THR A 980 -17.19 -13.46 -13.67
N PRO A 981 -17.71 -12.50 -12.89
CA PRO A 981 -17.27 -11.11 -12.97
C PRO A 981 -15.76 -10.94 -12.82
N ASN A 982 -15.12 -11.69 -11.93
CA ASN A 982 -13.64 -11.69 -11.80
C ASN A 982 -12.95 -12.15 -13.10
N GLN A 983 -13.47 -13.20 -13.75
CA GLN A 983 -12.93 -13.66 -15.04
C GLN A 983 -13.09 -12.59 -16.14
N VAL A 984 -14.22 -11.87 -16.17
CA VAL A 984 -14.41 -10.75 -17.11
C VAL A 984 -13.33 -9.69 -16.91
N LEU A 985 -13.06 -9.29 -15.66
CA LEU A 985 -12.04 -8.28 -15.32
C LEU A 985 -10.61 -8.72 -15.67
N ILE A 986 -10.32 -10.03 -15.58
CA ILE A 986 -9.02 -10.61 -15.97
C ILE A 986 -8.90 -10.64 -17.50
N ASP A 987 -9.88 -11.24 -18.19
CA ASP A 987 -9.87 -11.42 -19.64
C ASP A 987 -9.87 -10.09 -20.40
N SER A 988 -10.45 -9.05 -19.81
CA SER A 988 -10.46 -7.70 -20.36
C SER A 988 -9.23 -6.87 -20.01
N HIS A 989 -8.30 -7.43 -19.22
CA HIS A 989 -7.15 -6.72 -18.65
C HIS A 989 -7.52 -5.51 -17.79
N THR A 990 -8.74 -5.45 -17.25
CA THR A 990 -9.16 -4.37 -16.32
C THR A 990 -8.37 -4.41 -15.01
N LEU A 991 -8.02 -5.60 -14.51
CA LEU A 991 -7.16 -5.72 -13.32
C LEU A 991 -5.71 -5.26 -13.60
N GLU A 992 -5.20 -5.51 -14.81
CA GLU A 992 -3.87 -5.04 -15.24
C GLU A 992 -3.90 -3.51 -15.37
N GLY A 993 -4.84 -2.96 -16.14
CA GLY A 993 -5.11 -1.53 -16.18
C GLY A 993 -4.00 -0.68 -16.79
N ILE A 994 -3.15 -1.24 -17.66
CA ILE A 994 -1.98 -0.52 -18.18
C ILE A 994 -2.16 -0.20 -19.67
N ALA A 995 -2.38 1.08 -19.96
CA ALA A 995 -2.71 1.55 -21.31
C ALA A 995 -1.57 1.34 -22.32
N ARG A 996 -0.31 1.44 -21.89
CA ARG A 996 0.86 1.22 -22.76
C ARG A 996 0.97 -0.20 -23.32
N MET A 997 0.26 -1.17 -22.73
CA MET A 997 0.23 -2.55 -23.22
C MET A 997 -0.72 -2.72 -24.41
N GLU A 998 -1.57 -1.71 -24.70
CA GLU A 998 -2.53 -1.70 -25.81
C GLU A 998 -3.40 -2.99 -25.87
N ARG A 999 -3.75 -3.54 -24.69
CA ARG A 999 -4.57 -4.76 -24.56
C ARG A 999 -5.92 -4.64 -25.24
N THR A 1000 -6.47 -3.44 -25.18
CA THR A 1000 -7.77 -3.09 -25.73
C THR A 1000 -7.66 -1.80 -26.53
N ARG A 1001 -8.60 -1.58 -27.45
CA ARG A 1001 -8.66 -0.39 -28.31
C ARG A 1001 -10.09 0.11 -28.39
N ALA A 1002 -10.26 1.42 -28.52
CA ALA A 1002 -11.57 2.02 -28.70
C ALA A 1002 -12.20 1.59 -30.04
N GLY A 1003 -13.53 1.67 -30.11
CA GLY A 1003 -14.25 1.41 -31.35
C GLY A 1003 -14.09 2.50 -32.41
N ASP A 1004 -14.61 2.26 -33.61
CA ASP A 1004 -14.54 3.18 -34.75
C ASP A 1004 -15.23 4.53 -34.51
N GLN A 1005 -16.08 4.64 -33.47
CA GLN A 1005 -16.78 5.87 -33.10
C GLN A 1005 -15.99 6.72 -32.10
N CYS A 1006 -14.80 6.27 -31.69
CA CYS A 1006 -13.99 6.99 -30.73
C CYS A 1006 -13.62 8.39 -31.23
N LYS A 1007 -13.87 9.37 -30.38
CA LYS A 1007 -13.43 10.75 -30.55
C LYS A 1007 -13.24 11.40 -29.17
N PRO A 1008 -12.53 12.53 -29.08
CA PRO A 1008 -12.36 13.23 -27.83
C PRO A 1008 -13.69 13.49 -27.12
N ASN A 1009 -13.76 13.18 -25.82
CA ASN A 1009 -14.89 13.53 -24.95
C ASN A 1009 -14.93 15.04 -24.74
N TYR A 1010 -15.44 15.77 -25.74
CA TYR A 1010 -15.29 17.23 -25.80
C TYR A 1010 -16.46 17.93 -26.51
N VAL A 1011 -16.85 19.10 -26.01
CA VAL A 1011 -17.83 20.01 -26.64
C VAL A 1011 -17.14 21.29 -27.12
N THR A 1012 -17.41 21.68 -28.36
CA THR A 1012 -16.88 22.94 -28.90
C THR A 1012 -17.78 24.12 -28.51
N SER A 1013 -17.20 25.14 -27.89
CA SER A 1013 -17.88 26.39 -27.53
C SER A 1013 -16.89 27.56 -27.54
N ALA A 1014 -17.35 28.78 -27.21
CA ALA A 1014 -16.46 29.93 -27.05
C ALA A 1014 -15.45 29.76 -25.90
N THR A 1015 -15.85 29.06 -24.83
CA THR A 1015 -15.00 28.72 -23.68
C THR A 1015 -14.16 27.46 -23.97
N CYS A 1016 -14.67 26.57 -24.81
CA CYS A 1016 -14.07 25.28 -25.14
C CYS A 1016 -13.57 25.29 -26.60
N ALA A 1017 -12.40 25.90 -26.83
CA ALA A 1017 -11.81 26.06 -28.16
C ALA A 1017 -10.70 25.06 -28.53
N SER A 1018 -10.17 24.30 -27.57
CA SER A 1018 -8.99 23.43 -27.76
C SER A 1018 -9.33 21.96 -27.44
N PRO A 1019 -9.89 21.20 -28.40
CA PRO A 1019 -10.21 19.79 -28.17
C PRO A 1019 -8.95 18.94 -27.93
N PRO A 1020 -9.05 17.88 -27.11
CA PRO A 1020 -7.98 16.89 -26.97
C PRO A 1020 -7.70 16.17 -28.30
N SER A 1021 -6.54 15.51 -28.38
CA SER A 1021 -6.21 14.68 -29.54
C SER A 1021 -7.03 13.39 -29.58
N ALA A 1022 -7.47 12.99 -30.78
CA ALA A 1022 -8.09 11.68 -30.98
C ALA A 1022 -7.09 10.50 -30.92
N SER A 1023 -5.77 10.78 -30.83
CA SER A 1023 -4.74 9.73 -30.75
C SER A 1023 -4.93 8.81 -29.54
N ASP A 1024 -5.53 9.31 -28.47
CA ASP A 1024 -5.70 8.57 -27.21
C ASP A 1024 -6.67 7.39 -27.35
N CYS A 1025 -7.54 7.40 -28.37
CA CYS A 1025 -8.39 6.28 -28.74
C CYS A 1025 -7.62 4.96 -28.91
N SER A 1026 -6.37 5.03 -29.38
CA SER A 1026 -5.51 3.85 -29.58
C SER A 1026 -5.09 3.16 -28.28
N ARG A 1027 -5.17 3.88 -27.14
CA ARG A 1027 -4.76 3.42 -25.82
C ARG A 1027 -5.94 3.17 -24.88
N ALA A 1028 -7.16 3.15 -25.41
CA ALA A 1028 -8.37 3.05 -24.60
C ALA A 1028 -8.44 1.73 -23.82
N LEU A 1029 -8.44 1.89 -22.50
CA LEU A 1029 -8.67 0.81 -21.55
C LEU A 1029 -10.12 0.33 -21.56
N PHE A 1030 -10.32 -0.87 -21.01
CA PHE A 1030 -11.64 -1.49 -20.92
C PHE A 1030 -12.50 -0.89 -19.81
N ASP A 1031 -13.67 -0.39 -20.18
CA ASP A 1031 -14.68 0.16 -19.27
C ASP A 1031 -15.68 -0.94 -18.88
N ALA A 1032 -15.46 -1.54 -17.72
CA ALA A 1032 -16.22 -2.70 -17.26
C ALA A 1032 -17.67 -2.36 -16.85
N ASP A 1033 -17.94 -1.12 -16.45
CA ASP A 1033 -19.24 -0.66 -15.94
C ASP A 1033 -20.01 0.22 -16.91
N TRP A 1034 -19.30 0.80 -17.89
CA TRP A 1034 -19.83 1.58 -18.99
C TRP A 1034 -20.93 2.56 -18.56
N LEU A 1035 -20.61 3.35 -17.55
CA LEU A 1035 -21.56 4.21 -16.84
C LEU A 1035 -22.00 5.41 -17.71
N ALA A 1036 -21.16 5.87 -18.63
CA ALA A 1036 -21.53 6.93 -19.55
C ALA A 1036 -22.51 6.48 -20.66
N GLU A 1037 -22.62 5.17 -20.91
CA GLU A 1037 -23.51 4.58 -21.94
C GLU A 1037 -23.40 5.28 -23.30
N GLY A 1038 -22.16 5.49 -23.74
CA GLY A 1038 -21.80 6.14 -25.01
C GLY A 1038 -21.85 7.67 -25.01
N ALA A 1039 -22.24 8.32 -23.91
CA ALA A 1039 -22.16 9.78 -23.79
C ALA A 1039 -20.72 10.27 -23.67
N ASN A 1040 -19.85 9.48 -23.01
CA ASN A 1040 -18.42 9.67 -23.10
C ASN A 1040 -17.95 9.21 -24.49
N ALA A 1041 -17.49 10.16 -25.30
CA ALA A 1041 -17.24 9.97 -26.72
C ALA A 1041 -15.98 9.14 -27.04
N TRP A 1042 -15.19 8.76 -26.04
CA TRP A 1042 -14.02 7.91 -26.20
C TRP A 1042 -14.33 6.46 -26.64
N ASP A 1043 -15.61 6.07 -26.72
CA ASP A 1043 -16.08 4.74 -27.18
C ASP A 1043 -15.21 3.57 -26.68
N SER A 1044 -15.02 3.54 -25.36
CA SER A 1044 -14.19 2.53 -24.70
C SER A 1044 -14.70 1.12 -24.99
N PRO A 1045 -13.77 0.15 -25.15
CA PRO A 1045 -14.13 -1.26 -25.20
C PRO A 1045 -14.79 -1.67 -23.88
N ARG A 1046 -15.81 -2.51 -23.97
CA ARG A 1046 -16.77 -2.78 -22.89
C ARG A 1046 -17.42 -4.15 -23.04
N PRO A 1047 -17.97 -4.75 -21.97
CA PRO A 1047 -18.74 -5.97 -22.09
C PRO A 1047 -20.13 -5.66 -22.68
N THR A 1048 -20.76 -6.65 -23.33
CA THR A 1048 -22.15 -6.51 -23.79
C THR A 1048 -23.11 -6.23 -22.64
N MET A 1049 -22.85 -6.84 -21.48
CA MET A 1049 -23.57 -6.60 -20.24
C MET A 1049 -22.62 -5.95 -19.23
N PRO A 1050 -22.76 -4.65 -18.92
CA PRO A 1050 -21.96 -3.99 -17.89
C PRO A 1050 -22.02 -4.69 -16.53
N LEU A 1051 -20.91 -4.65 -15.79
CA LEU A 1051 -20.80 -5.37 -14.52
C LEU A 1051 -21.69 -4.75 -13.44
N ARG A 1052 -21.57 -3.45 -13.16
CA ARG A 1052 -22.29 -2.64 -12.16
C ARG A 1052 -22.56 -3.39 -10.86
N LEU A 1053 -21.52 -3.98 -10.27
CA LEU A 1053 -21.67 -4.99 -9.22
C LEU A 1053 -22.08 -4.38 -7.89
N ALA A 1054 -23.21 -4.83 -7.35
CA ALA A 1054 -23.55 -4.67 -5.95
C ALA A 1054 -24.43 -5.82 -5.44
N ARG A 1055 -24.29 -6.13 -4.15
CA ARG A 1055 -25.08 -7.12 -3.40
C ARG A 1055 -25.50 -6.54 -2.05
N LEU A 1056 -26.49 -7.17 -1.42
CA LEU A 1056 -26.88 -6.88 -0.05
C LEU A 1056 -25.79 -7.37 0.91
N SER A 1057 -25.35 -6.51 1.83
CA SER A 1057 -24.33 -6.87 2.83
C SER A 1057 -24.90 -7.69 3.99
N ALA A 1058 -26.19 -7.51 4.28
CA ALA A 1058 -26.89 -8.20 5.36
C ALA A 1058 -27.35 -9.62 5.02
N GLU A 1059 -27.36 -9.99 3.73
CA GLU A 1059 -27.80 -11.32 3.28
C GLU A 1059 -26.62 -12.27 3.18
N ARG A 1060 -26.60 -13.29 4.06
CA ARG A 1060 -25.62 -14.37 4.03
C ARG A 1060 -25.97 -15.43 3.01
N VAL A 1061 -24.95 -15.94 2.31
CA VAL A 1061 -25.10 -16.93 1.26
C VAL A 1061 -24.60 -18.28 1.74
N SER A 1062 -25.46 -19.29 1.62
CA SER A 1062 -25.12 -20.69 1.93
C SER A 1062 -25.67 -21.68 0.90
N ASP A 1063 -26.52 -21.21 -0.02
CA ASP A 1063 -27.15 -22.00 -1.06
C ASP A 1063 -27.50 -21.13 -2.28
N PRO A 1064 -27.92 -21.71 -3.42
CA PRO A 1064 -28.32 -20.93 -4.60
C PRO A 1064 -29.50 -19.96 -4.38
N SER A 1065 -30.40 -20.23 -3.42
CA SER A 1065 -31.54 -19.34 -3.15
C SER A 1065 -31.12 -18.07 -2.43
N THR A 1066 -30.32 -18.21 -1.38
CA THR A 1066 -29.73 -17.11 -0.62
C THR A 1066 -28.74 -16.33 -1.46
N LEU A 1067 -28.01 -16.99 -2.37
CA LEU A 1067 -27.17 -16.34 -3.37
C LEU A 1067 -27.96 -15.35 -4.24
N ASN A 1068 -29.09 -15.78 -4.80
CA ASN A 1068 -29.93 -14.90 -5.62
C ASN A 1068 -30.53 -13.73 -4.81
N LYS A 1069 -30.85 -13.94 -3.53
CA LYS A 1069 -31.33 -12.86 -2.65
C LYS A 1069 -30.24 -11.83 -2.38
N ALA A 1070 -29.04 -12.28 -2.01
CA ALA A 1070 -27.92 -11.39 -1.77
C ALA A 1070 -27.60 -10.54 -3.01
N TRP A 1071 -27.62 -11.14 -4.20
CA TRP A 1071 -27.35 -10.45 -5.46
C TRP A 1071 -28.58 -9.79 -6.11
N ALA A 1072 -29.73 -9.76 -5.43
CA ALA A 1072 -30.94 -9.14 -5.96
C ALA A 1072 -30.75 -7.71 -6.48
N PRO A 1073 -29.97 -6.81 -5.82
CA PRO A 1073 -29.72 -5.45 -6.35
C PRO A 1073 -29.20 -5.45 -7.78
N ARG A 1074 -28.19 -6.27 -8.10
CA ARG A 1074 -27.65 -6.40 -9.45
C ARG A 1074 -28.56 -7.20 -10.39
N LEU A 1075 -29.23 -8.24 -9.89
CA LEU A 1075 -30.09 -9.10 -10.72
C LEU A 1075 -31.38 -8.39 -11.16
N VAL A 1076 -31.88 -7.46 -10.34
CA VAL A 1076 -33.07 -6.63 -10.65
C VAL A 1076 -32.66 -5.35 -11.36
N GLY A 1077 -31.65 -4.63 -10.86
CA GLY A 1077 -31.08 -3.43 -11.47
C GLY A 1077 -30.24 -3.74 -12.71
N VAL A 1078 -30.82 -4.45 -13.68
CA VAL A 1078 -30.17 -4.85 -14.92
C VAL A 1078 -29.83 -3.59 -15.73
N PRO A 1079 -28.58 -3.44 -16.22
CA PRO A 1079 -28.21 -2.32 -17.09
C PRO A 1079 -29.21 -2.12 -18.23
N PHE A 1080 -29.56 -0.85 -18.50
CA PHE A 1080 -30.49 -0.41 -19.55
C PHE A 1080 -31.96 -0.82 -19.37
N ALA A 1081 -32.33 -1.53 -18.30
CA ALA A 1081 -33.72 -1.82 -18.01
C ALA A 1081 -34.50 -0.51 -17.75
N PRO A 1082 -35.83 -0.48 -17.96
CA PRO A 1082 -36.66 0.64 -17.54
C PRO A 1082 -36.57 0.86 -16.02
N ASP A 1083 -36.61 2.11 -15.56
CA ASP A 1083 -36.51 2.43 -14.12
C ASP A 1083 -37.62 1.79 -13.27
N SER A 1084 -38.78 1.47 -13.87
CA SER A 1084 -39.85 0.71 -13.19
C SER A 1084 -39.44 -0.71 -12.80
N GLN A 1085 -38.33 -1.21 -13.32
CA GLN A 1085 -37.68 -2.47 -12.98
C GLN A 1085 -36.38 -2.26 -12.20
N GLY A 1086 -36.05 -1.02 -11.82
CA GLY A 1086 -34.87 -0.72 -11.03
C GLY A 1086 -34.92 -1.34 -9.64
N ALA A 1087 -33.74 -1.60 -9.07
CA ALA A 1087 -33.62 -2.14 -7.73
C ALA A 1087 -34.05 -1.10 -6.68
N SER A 1088 -35.14 -1.38 -5.96
CA SER A 1088 -35.45 -0.65 -4.73
C SER A 1088 -34.83 -1.40 -3.56
N VAL A 1089 -33.79 -0.81 -2.98
CA VAL A 1089 -33.01 -1.45 -1.94
C VAL A 1089 -33.13 -0.64 -0.64
N GLY A 1090 -33.66 -1.29 0.40
CA GLY A 1090 -33.83 -0.72 1.73
C GLY A 1090 -32.80 -1.26 2.73
N ALA A 1091 -31.65 -1.74 2.25
CA ALA A 1091 -30.62 -2.39 3.05
C ALA A 1091 -29.21 -2.02 2.57
N PRO A 1092 -28.18 -2.10 3.42
CA PRO A 1092 -26.83 -1.68 3.06
C PRO A 1092 -26.23 -2.54 1.93
N LEU A 1093 -25.52 -1.89 1.00
CA LEU A 1093 -24.93 -2.52 -0.18
C LEU A 1093 -23.41 -2.72 -0.05
N VAL A 1094 -22.91 -3.84 -0.57
CA VAL A 1094 -21.48 -4.04 -0.89
C VAL A 1094 -21.31 -4.08 -2.40
N GLY A 1095 -20.39 -3.30 -2.97
CA GLY A 1095 -20.17 -3.28 -4.42
C GLY A 1095 -18.84 -2.67 -4.88
N VAL A 1096 -18.70 -2.52 -6.19
CA VAL A 1096 -17.53 -1.91 -6.83
C VAL A 1096 -17.95 -1.27 -8.15
N LEU A 1097 -17.33 -0.13 -8.48
CA LEU A 1097 -17.47 0.55 -9.76
C LEU A 1097 -16.10 0.98 -10.29
N GLY A 1098 -15.91 0.87 -11.60
CA GLY A 1098 -14.82 1.43 -12.38
C GLY A 1098 -15.22 2.79 -12.96
N ALA A 1099 -14.62 3.87 -12.45
CA ALA A 1099 -14.74 5.20 -13.04
C ALA A 1099 -13.85 5.29 -14.30
N TYR A 1100 -14.46 5.51 -15.46
CA TYR A 1100 -13.74 5.69 -16.71
C TYR A 1100 -13.71 7.16 -17.09
N ILE A 1101 -12.53 7.77 -16.96
CA ILE A 1101 -12.32 9.20 -17.15
C ILE A 1101 -11.76 9.48 -18.55
N GLN A 1102 -10.64 8.83 -18.87
CA GLN A 1102 -9.93 9.01 -20.12
C GLN A 1102 -9.27 7.70 -20.61
N PRO A 1103 -8.97 7.58 -21.93
CA PRO A 1103 -8.46 6.35 -22.52
C PRO A 1103 -7.21 5.77 -21.86
N GLY A 1104 -6.23 6.61 -21.56
CA GLY A 1104 -4.95 6.19 -20.98
C GLY A 1104 -5.01 5.86 -19.48
N GLY A 1105 -6.16 6.00 -18.84
CA GLY A 1105 -6.31 5.95 -17.39
C GLY A 1105 -5.94 7.27 -16.70
N GLN A 1106 -6.35 7.41 -15.44
CA GLN A 1106 -6.08 8.59 -14.61
C GLN A 1106 -6.02 8.18 -13.14
N HIS A 1107 -5.22 8.86 -12.34
CA HIS A 1107 -5.31 8.72 -10.89
C HIS A 1107 -6.49 9.53 -10.35
N VAL A 1108 -7.45 8.86 -9.70
CA VAL A 1108 -8.70 9.42 -9.16
C VAL A 1108 -9.52 10.23 -10.20
N PHE A 1109 -10.70 10.69 -9.81
CA PHE A 1109 -11.42 11.78 -10.50
C PHE A 1109 -11.27 13.03 -9.64
N ILE A 1110 -11.23 14.25 -10.18
CA ILE A 1110 -10.95 15.46 -9.36
C ILE A 1110 -11.87 16.61 -9.75
N ASN A 1111 -11.64 17.22 -10.92
CA ASN A 1111 -12.34 18.43 -11.33
C ASN A 1111 -13.41 18.17 -12.39
N GLY A 1112 -14.58 18.79 -12.21
CA GLY A 1112 -15.58 18.89 -13.27
C GLY A 1112 -15.09 19.80 -14.38
N ASP A 1113 -15.37 19.43 -15.63
CA ASP A 1113 -14.96 20.16 -16.82
C ASP A 1113 -16.16 20.32 -17.77
N PRO A 1114 -16.73 21.54 -17.90
CA PRO A 1114 -17.87 21.78 -18.79
C PRO A 1114 -17.50 21.68 -20.28
N CYS A 1115 -16.21 21.53 -20.61
CA CYS A 1115 -15.74 21.24 -21.95
C CYS A 1115 -15.81 19.76 -22.31
N LYS A 1116 -16.12 18.86 -21.37
CA LYS A 1116 -16.41 17.45 -21.68
C LYS A 1116 -17.83 17.26 -22.22
N ALA A 1117 -18.01 16.33 -23.15
CA ALA A 1117 -19.35 15.99 -23.67
C ALA A 1117 -20.19 15.18 -22.68
N PHE A 1118 -19.52 14.44 -21.81
CA PHE A 1118 -20.04 13.85 -20.59
C PHE A 1118 -19.06 14.18 -19.48
N ASP A 1119 -19.48 14.99 -18.51
CA ASP A 1119 -18.65 15.34 -17.36
C ASP A 1119 -18.63 14.17 -16.36
N ASP A 1120 -17.67 13.27 -16.57
CA ASP A 1120 -17.48 12.06 -15.77
C ASP A 1120 -17.28 12.37 -14.28
N VAL A 1121 -16.57 13.45 -13.93
CA VAL A 1121 -16.31 13.81 -12.54
C VAL A 1121 -17.61 14.22 -11.85
N VAL A 1122 -18.39 15.12 -12.46
CA VAL A 1122 -19.71 15.54 -11.94
C VAL A 1122 -20.63 14.33 -11.76
N TYR A 1123 -20.64 13.42 -12.73
CA TYR A 1123 -21.41 12.18 -12.63
C TYR A 1123 -20.99 11.31 -11.45
N HIS A 1124 -19.69 11.03 -11.33
CA HIS A 1124 -19.15 10.15 -10.29
C HIS A 1124 -19.29 10.73 -8.89
N ASP A 1125 -19.06 12.04 -8.73
CA ASP A 1125 -19.30 12.76 -7.48
C ASP A 1125 -20.76 12.68 -7.04
N HIS A 1126 -21.71 12.93 -7.95
CA HIS A 1126 -23.12 12.84 -7.60
C HIS A 1126 -23.59 11.41 -7.35
N LEU A 1127 -23.06 10.41 -8.07
CA LEU A 1127 -23.37 9.01 -7.84
C LEU A 1127 -22.89 8.55 -6.45
N LEU A 1128 -21.66 8.92 -6.09
CA LEU A 1128 -21.07 8.63 -4.79
C LEU A 1128 -21.81 9.37 -3.66
N ALA A 1129 -22.02 10.68 -3.80
CA ALA A 1129 -22.74 11.47 -2.81
C ALA A 1129 -24.17 10.96 -2.60
N ARG A 1130 -24.86 10.51 -3.67
CA ARG A 1130 -26.18 9.87 -3.57
C ARG A 1130 -26.13 8.60 -2.73
N PHE A 1131 -25.13 7.75 -2.96
CA PHE A 1131 -24.94 6.52 -2.19
C PHE A 1131 -24.74 6.84 -0.70
N LEU A 1132 -23.91 7.82 -0.36
CA LEU A 1132 -23.70 8.23 1.04
C LEU A 1132 -24.93 8.91 1.66
N ALA A 1133 -25.64 9.76 0.91
CA ALA A 1133 -26.85 10.45 1.36
C ALA A 1133 -28.02 9.50 1.65
N THR A 1134 -27.98 8.30 1.08
CA THR A 1134 -28.95 7.23 1.35
C THR A 1134 -28.42 6.20 2.36
N HIS A 1135 -27.35 6.51 3.09
CA HIS A 1135 -26.72 5.60 4.05
C HIS A 1135 -26.29 4.27 3.41
N GLY A 1136 -25.92 4.35 2.13
CA GLY A 1136 -25.44 3.24 1.32
C GLY A 1136 -26.49 2.23 0.90
N THR A 1137 -27.78 2.61 0.89
CA THR A 1137 -28.87 1.73 0.42
C THR A 1137 -29.23 1.94 -1.04
N ASP A 1138 -28.84 3.05 -1.67
CA ASP A 1138 -29.16 3.35 -3.08
C ASP A 1138 -27.90 3.60 -3.91
N LEU A 1139 -27.52 2.61 -4.71
CA LEU A 1139 -26.59 2.84 -5.82
C LEU A 1139 -27.41 3.20 -7.06
N TYR A 1140 -27.46 4.48 -7.39
CA TYR A 1140 -28.47 5.05 -8.30
C TYR A 1140 -28.53 4.39 -9.69
N VAL A 1141 -27.42 3.85 -10.18
CA VAL A 1141 -27.37 3.12 -11.46
C VAL A 1141 -28.11 1.78 -11.45
N LEU A 1142 -28.40 1.24 -10.27
CA LEU A 1142 -29.21 0.03 -10.09
C LEU A 1142 -30.69 0.35 -9.87
N SER A 1143 -31.00 1.44 -9.18
CA SER A 1143 -32.38 1.89 -8.95
C SER A 1143 -32.97 2.62 -10.16
N HIS A 1144 -32.14 3.27 -10.98
CA HIS A 1144 -32.55 4.02 -12.18
C HIS A 1144 -31.71 3.62 -13.41
N PRO A 1145 -31.75 2.34 -13.83
CA PRO A 1145 -30.88 1.80 -14.88
C PRO A 1145 -30.99 2.49 -16.24
N SER A 1146 -32.08 3.21 -16.53
CA SER A 1146 -32.27 3.92 -17.80
C SER A 1146 -32.06 5.43 -17.72
N THR A 1147 -32.21 6.05 -16.55
CA THR A 1147 -32.16 7.52 -16.39
C THR A 1147 -31.07 8.04 -15.46
N HIS A 1148 -30.22 7.18 -14.88
CA HIS A 1148 -29.17 7.56 -13.94
C HIS A 1148 -28.24 8.69 -14.41
N ARG A 1149 -28.03 8.85 -15.73
CA ARG A 1149 -27.25 9.96 -16.31
C ARG A 1149 -27.84 11.35 -16.07
N CYS A 1150 -29.02 11.47 -15.46
CA CYS A 1150 -29.48 12.75 -14.92
C CYS A 1150 -28.52 13.33 -13.87
N LEU A 1151 -27.66 12.50 -13.25
CA LEU A 1151 -26.66 12.92 -12.27
C LEU A 1151 -25.64 13.87 -12.89
N GLU A 1152 -25.09 13.51 -14.05
CA GLU A 1152 -24.11 14.33 -14.79
C GLU A 1152 -24.68 15.70 -15.16
N ARG A 1153 -25.93 15.72 -15.62
CA ARG A 1153 -26.62 16.95 -16.03
C ARG A 1153 -27.16 17.76 -14.87
N GLU A 1154 -27.06 17.22 -13.66
CA GLU A 1154 -27.64 17.77 -12.45
C GLU A 1154 -29.17 18.02 -12.55
N ARG A 1155 -29.90 17.08 -13.18
CA ARG A 1155 -31.36 17.16 -13.43
C ARG A 1155 -32.16 16.03 -12.79
N CYS A 1156 -31.56 15.25 -11.90
CA CYS A 1156 -32.30 14.23 -11.19
C CYS A 1156 -33.40 14.84 -10.31
N PRO A 1157 -34.53 14.13 -10.08
CA PRO A 1157 -35.70 14.69 -9.39
C PRO A 1157 -35.50 15.12 -7.93
N PHE A 1158 -34.39 14.74 -7.30
CA PHE A 1158 -34.10 14.98 -5.88
C PHE A 1158 -33.11 16.13 -5.63
N PHE A 1159 -32.63 16.82 -6.66
CA PHE A 1159 -31.73 17.98 -6.52
C PHE A 1159 -32.43 19.26 -6.07
#